data_AF-A0A090KX63-F1
#
_entry.id   AF-A0A090KX63-F1
#
_cell.length_a   1.000
_cell.length_b   1.000
_cell.length_c   1.000
_cell.angle_alpha   90.00
_cell.angle_beta   90.00
_cell.angle_gamma   90.00
#
_symmetry.space_group_name_H-M   'P 1'
#
loop_
_entity.id
_entity.type
_entity.pdbx_description
1 polymer ?
#
loop_
_entity_poly.entity_id
_entity_poly.type
_entity_poly.pdbx_seq_one_letter_code
_entity_poly.pdbx_strand_id
1 'polypeptide(L)'
;MDQEALLRDFPKFVHVVKIFLEEFDTSKDKSTGIILEKFPSSPVDKPLTYFINEILKIKKDKKKTKINSILKYFIYELDNYKKKKNFLSFLIPSENLISIYSKFTSTSLSTSFNGFFNYEDNKDTLRINLEKEMSYPAVVAEIFMTALASPGFTWQASPLVTEMELLMVDWVGQAIGIPSVFLNQKNIGHGALHYTVGEAVALSIICAKTRKIQELHKETNDKDMKNKIIGDYDVVGRTSQDRSSDVYQYFSRHDPKFNHKLRAYTFGKSKLDNNKFGANLGFYVKNIPSNGSTSEENLENFWNILENDEKNGFHPFVLILTIEKDRLNDLSLYYNMISLCKREGLWITVDLSNVIGDILVEQSKSLTNILKDVDGIIANIREVFLTNELCVACWIKNYTEAAMTLSITPTYLRHSNQGMVADLRHLSFGFSKRPRGIRLWMIIRTFGIDGLAKYYKYRNNKNPPCDIINPFDSVKFYETSSDAFRFIAQYWRELKKGYSPSTSSPPLTISKILSQKPPKYGKCLSTAIPIYESLLKNTTQWLHTNFLAYFPCHTNYSCVLGDLFAATFGYRSNMELKKIECEVIETIGRQMNLPQKFWKIEKEDYREWFYGTASEGTFKSVLVGREIVIEKFRRLHFLMANDEIENIDELDNVEKCLLPYLDQWDIHNDPFCCFLYNYLIAYTSSQAHSSVEKGYLLANVRIRKFPVVFDPRIGNFTLKKGCIEEALIIDRKNGLIPFFLTLPVGSTSTCGIDYPEEYAPLAKKENMWVHADAAYLGGFFFLPEMKHLVKGFEYVDSIVINLHKGGCINNDSSMYFLSNRYARSKLLNSLGTFPRMNRAIKIWFVLKSFGMDSIMELQRQQIKCAKMFESLISSKDCLEVVSKQIAGLVTFRLKGRPNSDNEKLFQYINHIDRRLHLTETHTENIHLIRISINNPQMTFKEVEEAFLYLSESCDKFLLNELNNNIDN
;
A
#
# COMPACT_ATOMS: atom_id res chain seq x y z
N MET A 1 19.72 30.15 -4.64
CA MET A 1 20.06 31.52 -4.19
C MET A 1 18.94 32.42 -4.63
N ASP A 2 18.52 33.39 -3.82
CA ASP A 2 17.65 34.46 -4.31
C ASP A 2 18.41 35.36 -5.30
N GLN A 3 17.67 36.23 -5.99
CA GLN A 3 18.20 37.06 -7.08
C GLN A 3 19.25 38.06 -6.61
N GLU A 4 19.15 38.56 -5.37
CA GLU A 4 20.14 39.48 -4.79
C GLU A 4 21.42 38.75 -4.36
N ALA A 5 21.28 37.56 -3.77
CA ALA A 5 22.40 36.68 -3.44
C ALA A 5 23.14 36.25 -4.71
N LEU A 6 22.42 35.98 -5.80
CA LEU A 6 23.02 35.68 -7.09
C LEU A 6 23.82 36.88 -7.62
N LEU A 7 23.25 38.09 -7.61
CA LEU A 7 23.94 39.30 -8.07
C LEU A 7 25.16 39.68 -7.22
N ARG A 8 25.08 39.50 -5.90
CA ARG A 8 26.17 39.80 -4.96
C ARG A 8 27.32 38.80 -5.06
N ASP A 9 27.01 37.51 -5.21
CA ASP A 9 27.99 36.43 -5.05
C ASP A 9 28.45 35.82 -6.40
N PHE A 10 27.74 36.06 -7.52
CA PHE A 10 28.15 35.64 -8.87
C PHE A 10 29.45 36.28 -9.37
N PRO A 11 29.76 37.57 -9.10
CA PRO A 11 31.07 38.12 -9.41
C PRO A 11 32.22 37.41 -8.67
N LYS A 12 31.99 36.96 -7.43
CA LYS A 12 32.97 36.16 -6.67
C LYS A 12 33.16 34.78 -7.30
N PHE A 13 32.08 34.13 -7.71
CA PHE A 13 32.11 32.86 -8.45
C PHE A 13 32.88 32.99 -9.77
N VAL A 14 32.61 34.02 -10.56
CA VAL A 14 33.33 34.31 -11.82
C VAL A 14 34.81 34.61 -11.57
N HIS A 15 35.14 35.32 -10.49
CA HIS A 15 36.53 35.59 -10.10
C HIS A 15 37.28 34.32 -9.70
N VAL A 16 36.63 33.41 -8.95
CA VAL A 16 37.20 32.11 -8.57
C VAL A 16 37.38 31.19 -9.78
N VAL A 17 36.42 31.18 -10.70
CA VAL A 17 36.56 30.46 -11.99
C VAL A 17 37.71 31.06 -12.81
N LYS A 18 37.91 32.38 -12.78
CA LYS A 18 39.04 33.03 -13.46
C LYS A 18 40.39 32.63 -12.84
N ILE A 19 40.52 32.61 -11.52
CA ILE A 19 41.72 32.15 -10.81
C ILE A 19 41.99 30.66 -11.12
N PHE A 20 40.94 29.83 -11.12
CA PHE A 20 41.03 28.42 -11.53
C PHE A 20 41.59 28.27 -12.95
N LEU A 21 41.16 29.13 -13.88
CA LEU A 21 41.60 29.12 -15.27
C LEU A 21 43.05 29.62 -15.44
N GLU A 22 43.45 30.64 -14.68
CA GLU A 22 44.81 31.19 -14.70
C GLU A 22 45.84 30.19 -14.13
N GLU A 23 45.48 29.41 -13.10
CA GLU A 23 46.32 28.35 -12.54
C GLU A 23 46.36 27.06 -13.39
N PHE A 24 45.38 26.86 -14.30
CA PHE A 24 45.33 25.70 -15.21
C PHE A 24 45.95 25.97 -16.59
N ASP A 25 46.34 27.22 -16.90
CA ASP A 25 47.03 27.56 -18.13
C ASP A 25 48.52 27.14 -18.03
N THR A 26 48.88 26.09 -18.76
CA THR A 26 50.21 25.46 -18.74
C THR A 26 51.32 26.27 -19.42
N SER A 27 51.06 27.52 -19.80
CA SER A 27 51.98 28.31 -20.64
C SER A 27 52.84 29.35 -19.88
N LYS A 28 52.66 29.53 -18.57
CA LYS A 28 53.43 30.52 -17.79
C LYS A 28 53.97 29.94 -16.48
N ASP A 29 55.29 29.87 -16.39
CA ASP A 29 56.05 29.31 -15.26
C ASP A 29 56.32 30.35 -14.15
N LYS A 30 55.29 31.11 -13.75
CA LYS A 30 55.39 32.04 -12.61
C LYS A 30 54.27 31.79 -11.62
N SER A 31 54.64 31.13 -10.54
CA SER A 31 53.86 31.05 -9.31
C SER A 31 53.57 32.46 -8.78
N THR A 32 52.32 32.90 -8.86
CA THR A 32 51.84 33.98 -8.00
C THR A 32 51.36 33.37 -6.70
N GLY A 33 52.22 33.43 -5.68
CA GLY A 33 51.83 33.10 -4.32
C GLY A 33 50.82 34.11 -3.77
N ILE A 34 49.64 33.60 -3.37
CA ILE A 34 48.72 34.03 -2.28
C ILE A 34 48.09 35.44 -2.49
N ILE A 35 46.78 35.69 -2.27
CA ILE A 35 46.10 35.92 -0.97
C ILE A 35 44.57 35.78 -1.14
N LEU A 36 43.94 34.86 -0.38
CA LEU A 36 42.47 34.79 -0.18
C LEU A 36 42.01 35.50 1.11
N GLU A 37 42.89 36.16 1.84
CA GLU A 37 42.62 36.69 3.20
C GLU A 37 41.83 38.02 3.26
N LYS A 38 41.16 38.46 2.20
CA LYS A 38 40.45 39.77 2.20
C LYS A 38 38.99 39.76 1.74
N PHE A 39 38.27 38.65 1.90
CA PHE A 39 36.82 38.66 1.64
C PHE A 39 36.01 38.41 2.92
N PRO A 40 35.06 39.30 3.27
CA PRO A 40 34.24 39.13 4.47
C PRO A 40 33.32 37.91 4.31
N SER A 41 33.20 37.14 5.40
CA SER A 41 32.54 35.83 5.49
C SER A 41 31.05 35.86 5.09
N SER A 42 30.72 35.21 3.98
CA SER A 42 29.37 34.92 3.48
C SER A 42 29.07 33.41 3.46
N PRO A 43 27.79 32.99 3.41
CA PRO A 43 27.39 31.57 3.36
C PRO A 43 27.93 30.79 2.15
N VAL A 44 28.33 31.50 1.08
CA VAL A 44 28.89 30.93 -0.16
C VAL A 44 30.37 30.60 0.00
N ASP A 45 31.06 31.20 0.97
CA ASP A 45 32.51 31.12 1.07
C ASP A 45 32.97 29.72 1.50
N LYS A 46 32.26 29.03 2.40
CA LYS A 46 32.59 27.65 2.81
C LYS A 46 32.57 26.65 1.63
N PRO A 47 31.48 26.58 0.83
CA PRO A 47 31.44 25.76 -0.38
C PRO A 47 32.51 26.16 -1.41
N LEU A 48 32.77 27.46 -1.56
CA LEU A 48 33.73 27.99 -2.53
C LEU A 48 35.18 27.68 -2.13
N THR A 49 35.52 27.80 -0.84
CA THR A 49 36.80 27.36 -0.28
C THR A 49 36.97 25.85 -0.37
N TYR A 50 35.90 25.06 -0.14
CA TYR A 50 35.93 23.62 -0.36
C TYR A 50 36.21 23.27 -1.83
N PHE A 51 35.53 23.94 -2.77
CA PHE A 51 35.73 23.79 -4.20
C PHE A 51 37.16 24.17 -4.64
N ILE A 52 37.72 25.27 -4.12
CA ILE A 52 39.11 25.68 -4.37
C ILE A 52 40.10 24.63 -3.84
N ASN A 53 39.86 24.09 -2.64
CA ASN A 53 40.69 23.04 -2.05
C ASN A 53 40.62 21.74 -2.86
N GLU A 54 39.46 21.36 -3.37
CA GLU A 54 39.31 20.21 -4.28
C GLU A 54 40.03 20.43 -5.61
N ILE A 55 39.94 21.64 -6.17
CA ILE A 55 40.65 22.02 -7.39
C ILE A 55 42.17 21.95 -7.23
N LEU A 56 42.72 22.44 -6.12
CA LEU A 56 44.15 22.39 -5.84
C LEU A 56 44.66 20.95 -5.68
N LYS A 57 43.80 20.00 -5.28
CA LYS A 57 44.11 18.56 -5.27
C LYS A 57 44.22 17.97 -6.68
N ILE A 58 43.52 18.52 -7.68
CA ILE A 58 43.57 18.08 -9.09
C ILE A 58 44.97 18.28 -9.71
N LYS A 59 45.82 19.15 -9.13
CA LYS A 59 47.22 19.36 -9.55
C LYS A 59 48.05 18.06 -9.60
N LYS A 60 47.61 16.99 -8.92
CA LYS A 60 48.29 15.70 -8.85
C LYS A 60 47.86 14.65 -9.89
N ASP A 61 46.84 14.88 -10.72
CA ASP A 61 46.29 13.82 -11.58
C ASP A 61 46.26 14.13 -13.10
N LYS A 62 46.75 13.18 -13.90
CA LYS A 62 47.09 13.30 -15.34
C LYS A 62 45.87 13.27 -16.30
N LYS A 63 44.82 14.08 -16.07
CA LYS A 63 43.72 14.26 -17.04
C LYS A 63 43.64 15.70 -17.57
N LYS A 64 44.68 16.12 -18.29
CA LYS A 64 44.90 17.52 -18.75
C LYS A 64 44.28 17.92 -20.11
N THR A 65 43.66 17.03 -20.89
CA THR A 65 43.36 17.33 -22.31
C THR A 65 41.88 17.57 -22.67
N LYS A 66 40.88 17.14 -21.88
CA LYS A 66 39.45 17.28 -22.25
C LYS A 66 38.76 18.56 -21.75
N ILE A 67 39.30 19.21 -20.73
CA ILE A 67 38.70 20.41 -20.09
C ILE A 67 39.04 21.70 -20.86
N ASN A 68 40.10 21.68 -21.68
CA ASN A 68 40.66 22.86 -22.33
C ASN A 68 39.81 23.41 -23.50
N SER A 69 39.05 22.55 -24.20
CA SER A 69 38.29 22.96 -25.40
C SER A 69 36.94 23.59 -25.05
N ILE A 70 36.24 23.07 -24.04
CA ILE A 70 34.95 23.61 -23.56
C ILE A 70 35.18 24.99 -22.93
N LEU A 71 36.26 25.14 -22.17
CA LEU A 71 36.58 26.39 -21.48
C LEU A 71 37.03 27.50 -22.45
N LYS A 72 37.81 27.17 -23.49
CA LYS A 72 38.19 28.14 -24.53
C LYS A 72 36.99 28.66 -25.32
N TYR A 73 36.00 27.81 -25.60
CA TYR A 73 34.77 28.20 -26.30
C TYR A 73 33.84 29.05 -25.41
N PHE A 74 33.73 28.70 -24.13
CA PHE A 74 32.94 29.47 -23.16
C PHE A 74 33.51 30.89 -22.93
N ILE A 75 34.84 31.03 -22.88
CA ILE A 75 35.51 32.33 -22.79
C ILE A 75 35.34 33.14 -24.09
N TYR A 76 35.43 32.49 -25.26
CA TYR A 76 35.24 33.13 -26.56
C TYR A 76 33.81 33.72 -26.72
N GLU A 77 32.78 32.99 -26.31
CA GLU A 77 31.40 33.48 -26.33
C GLU A 77 31.17 34.61 -25.31
N LEU A 78 31.72 34.49 -24.09
CA LEU A 78 31.64 35.55 -23.09
C LEU A 78 32.29 36.86 -23.56
N ASP A 79 33.45 36.79 -24.23
CA ASP A 79 34.16 37.97 -24.74
C ASP A 79 33.51 38.58 -26.00
N ASN A 80 32.91 37.77 -26.88
CA ASN A 80 32.15 38.26 -28.04
C ASN A 80 30.88 39.02 -27.63
N TYR A 81 30.20 38.58 -26.57
CA TYR A 81 28.99 39.24 -26.08
C TYR A 81 29.27 40.47 -25.21
N LYS A 82 30.41 40.51 -24.51
CA LYS A 82 30.91 41.71 -23.80
C LYS A 82 31.05 42.92 -24.73
N LYS A 83 31.38 42.68 -26.01
CA LYS A 83 31.51 43.71 -27.05
C LYS A 83 30.17 44.23 -27.58
N LYS A 84 29.05 43.51 -27.41
CA LYS A 84 27.73 43.88 -27.97
C LYS A 84 26.78 44.61 -27.00
N LYS A 85 27.24 44.96 -25.79
CA LYS A 85 26.54 45.84 -24.81
C LYS A 85 25.04 45.58 -24.58
N ASN A 86 24.58 44.33 -24.61
CA ASN A 86 23.25 44.01 -24.08
C ASN A 86 23.22 42.60 -23.49
N PHE A 87 23.49 42.49 -22.18
CA PHE A 87 23.54 41.21 -21.45
C PHE A 87 22.13 40.73 -21.05
N LEU A 88 21.12 41.61 -21.05
CA LEU A 88 19.73 41.25 -20.74
C LEU A 88 19.07 40.38 -21.83
N SER A 89 19.55 40.42 -23.08
CA SER A 89 19.01 39.56 -24.15
C SER A 89 19.50 38.10 -24.06
N PHE A 90 20.47 37.78 -23.20
CA PHE A 90 20.87 36.41 -22.88
C PHE A 90 19.84 35.70 -21.98
N LEU A 91 19.04 36.45 -21.22
CA LEU A 91 18.06 35.89 -20.27
C LEU A 91 16.63 35.81 -20.84
N ILE A 92 16.39 36.30 -22.06
CA ILE A 92 15.12 36.15 -22.80
C ILE A 92 15.36 35.12 -23.91
N PRO A 93 14.49 34.12 -24.09
CA PRO A 93 14.82 32.92 -24.86
C PRO A 93 14.97 33.27 -26.34
N SER A 94 16.21 33.36 -26.82
CA SER A 94 16.47 33.35 -28.25
C SER A 94 16.58 31.89 -28.71
N GLU A 95 15.72 31.51 -29.65
CA GLU A 95 15.66 30.17 -30.25
C GLU A 95 17.03 29.70 -30.79
N ASN A 96 17.95 30.63 -31.06
CA ASN A 96 19.33 30.35 -31.45
C ASN A 96 20.18 29.71 -30.33
N LEU A 97 19.99 30.04 -29.06
CA LEU A 97 20.77 29.45 -27.96
C LEU A 97 20.33 28.01 -27.68
N ILE A 98 19.05 27.72 -27.86
CA ILE A 98 18.50 26.35 -27.79
C ILE A 98 18.97 25.52 -28.99
N SER A 99 18.99 26.12 -30.19
CA SER A 99 19.52 25.52 -31.44
C SER A 99 21.04 25.26 -31.41
N ILE A 100 21.80 26.09 -30.69
CA ILE A 100 23.25 25.91 -30.53
C ILE A 100 23.55 24.92 -29.40
N TYR A 101 22.78 24.94 -28.30
CA TYR A 101 22.90 23.94 -27.23
C TYR A 101 22.53 22.54 -27.73
N SER A 102 21.54 22.41 -28.60
CA SER A 102 21.19 21.13 -29.25
C SER A 102 22.26 20.66 -30.25
N LYS A 103 22.98 21.56 -30.92
CA LYS A 103 24.14 21.22 -31.76
C LYS A 103 25.42 20.87 -30.98
N PHE A 104 25.59 21.40 -29.77
CA PHE A 104 26.78 21.11 -28.95
C PHE A 104 26.62 19.82 -28.13
N THR A 105 25.39 19.52 -27.68
CA THR A 105 25.04 18.25 -27.02
C THR A 105 25.22 17.04 -27.94
N SER A 106 25.05 17.22 -29.26
CA SER A 106 25.18 16.13 -30.23
C SER A 106 26.63 15.68 -30.52
N THR A 107 27.67 16.39 -30.06
CA THR A 107 29.05 16.08 -30.49
C THR A 107 30.14 15.93 -29.43
N SER A 108 29.92 16.16 -28.12
CA SER A 108 31.05 15.96 -27.16
C SER A 108 30.73 15.67 -25.68
N LEU A 109 29.60 15.04 -25.35
CA LEU A 109 29.40 14.47 -24.00
C LEU A 109 29.98 13.05 -23.89
N SER A 110 30.72 12.82 -22.82
CA SER A 110 31.27 11.51 -22.45
C SER A 110 30.17 10.45 -22.40
N THR A 111 30.47 9.28 -22.94
CA THR A 111 29.63 8.07 -23.04
C THR A 111 28.99 7.60 -21.73
N SER A 112 29.42 8.09 -20.55
CA SER A 112 28.83 7.75 -19.25
C SER A 112 27.67 8.65 -18.80
N PHE A 113 27.44 9.81 -19.43
CA PHE A 113 26.29 10.69 -19.12
C PHE A 113 25.31 10.80 -20.30
N ASN A 114 25.77 10.57 -21.53
CA ASN A 114 24.88 10.42 -22.69
C ASN A 114 24.01 9.16 -22.61
N GLY A 115 24.33 8.14 -21.82
CA GLY A 115 23.40 7.03 -21.57
C GLY A 115 22.09 7.44 -20.86
N PHE A 116 22.05 8.61 -20.23
CA PHE A 116 20.88 9.11 -19.52
C PHE A 116 19.95 9.96 -20.40
N PHE A 117 20.48 10.55 -21.50
CA PHE A 117 19.77 11.52 -22.34
C PHE A 117 19.99 11.38 -23.87
N ASN A 118 20.86 10.50 -24.38
CA ASN A 118 20.93 10.20 -25.82
C ASN A 118 19.75 9.31 -26.21
N TYR A 119 18.66 9.99 -26.52
CA TYR A 119 17.40 9.48 -27.02
C TYR A 119 17.24 9.79 -28.51
N GLU A 120 18.29 9.56 -29.30
CA GLU A 120 18.27 9.65 -30.77
C GLU A 120 18.36 8.26 -31.44
N ASP A 121 17.78 7.25 -30.79
CA ASP A 121 17.37 6.07 -31.53
C ASP A 121 15.92 6.32 -31.95
N ASN A 122 15.60 6.25 -33.25
CA ASN A 122 14.22 6.35 -33.78
C ASN A 122 13.27 5.23 -33.28
N LYS A 123 13.70 4.51 -32.23
CA LYS A 123 12.97 3.58 -31.39
C LYS A 123 13.03 4.03 -29.93
N ASP A 124 12.83 5.32 -29.66
CA ASP A 124 12.78 5.88 -28.30
C ASP A 124 11.55 5.36 -27.55
N THR A 125 11.61 4.10 -27.14
CA THR A 125 10.56 3.46 -26.37
C THR A 125 10.32 4.16 -25.04
N LEU A 126 11.31 4.83 -24.43
CA LEU A 126 11.07 5.52 -23.16
C LEU A 126 10.24 6.77 -23.37
N ARG A 127 10.60 7.66 -24.31
CA ARG A 127 9.80 8.87 -24.59
C ARG A 127 8.45 8.52 -25.21
N ILE A 128 8.40 7.53 -26.11
CA ILE A 128 7.14 7.01 -26.65
C ILE A 128 6.28 6.43 -25.52
N ASN A 129 6.84 5.73 -24.54
CA ASN A 129 6.08 5.21 -23.39
C ASN A 129 5.71 6.33 -22.41
N LEU A 130 6.58 7.31 -22.16
CA LEU A 130 6.29 8.49 -21.36
C LEU A 130 5.09 9.21 -21.99
N GLU A 131 5.24 9.71 -23.22
CA GLU A 131 4.22 10.46 -23.97
C GLU A 131 2.88 9.72 -24.10
N LYS A 132 2.86 8.38 -23.98
CA LYS A 132 1.65 7.53 -24.04
C LYS A 132 1.04 7.17 -22.67
N GLU A 133 1.74 7.33 -21.56
CA GLU A 133 1.35 6.73 -20.27
C GLU A 133 1.22 7.68 -19.07
N MET A 134 1.73 8.92 -19.14
CA MET A 134 1.54 9.88 -18.04
C MET A 134 0.78 11.12 -18.45
N SER A 135 0.38 11.89 -17.45
CA SER A 135 -0.22 13.20 -17.64
C SER A 135 0.20 14.13 -16.52
N TYR A 136 0.42 15.41 -16.83
CA TYR A 136 0.77 16.42 -15.84
C TYR A 136 -0.25 16.53 -14.69
N PRO A 137 -1.58 16.34 -14.90
CA PRO A 137 -2.54 16.33 -13.79
C PRO A 137 -2.33 15.14 -12.86
N ALA A 138 -1.92 13.98 -13.38
CA ALA A 138 -1.61 12.81 -12.56
C ALA A 138 -0.42 13.07 -11.64
N VAL A 139 0.61 13.74 -12.16
CA VAL A 139 1.82 14.12 -11.42
C VAL A 139 1.51 15.21 -10.39
N VAL A 140 0.75 16.25 -10.77
CA VAL A 140 0.33 17.32 -9.85
C VAL A 140 -0.54 16.78 -8.72
N ALA A 141 -1.44 15.83 -8.99
CA ALA A 141 -2.26 15.19 -7.97
C ALA A 141 -1.43 14.51 -6.87
N GLU A 142 -0.21 14.06 -7.19
CA GLU A 142 0.68 13.42 -6.22
C GLU A 142 1.05 14.37 -5.07
N ILE A 143 1.16 15.67 -5.37
CA ILE A 143 1.44 16.71 -4.37
C ILE A 143 0.33 16.70 -3.31
N PHE A 144 -0.94 16.71 -3.74
CA PHE A 144 -2.10 16.72 -2.85
C PHE A 144 -2.26 15.41 -2.07
N MET A 145 -2.13 14.28 -2.76
CA MET A 145 -2.27 12.94 -2.16
C MET A 145 -1.24 12.71 -1.05
N THR A 146 0.02 13.07 -1.31
CA THR A 146 1.12 12.92 -0.35
C THR A 146 1.02 13.93 0.79
N ALA A 147 0.61 15.17 0.49
CA ALA A 147 0.51 16.23 1.48
C ALA A 147 -0.68 16.10 2.44
N LEU A 148 -1.75 15.41 2.03
CA LEU A 148 -2.90 15.12 2.90
C LEU A 148 -2.55 14.08 3.99
N ALA A 149 -1.60 13.18 3.70
CA ALA A 149 -1.15 12.13 4.61
C ALA A 149 -2.28 11.26 5.20
N SER A 150 -3.38 11.10 4.46
CA SER A 150 -4.58 10.44 4.97
C SER A 150 -4.78 9.06 4.32
N PRO A 151 -4.81 7.98 5.11
CA PRO A 151 -5.16 6.64 4.61
C PRO A 151 -6.68 6.49 4.44
N GLY A 152 -7.11 5.85 3.35
CA GLY A 152 -8.51 5.48 3.13
C GLY A 152 -8.76 4.00 3.45
N PHE A 153 -9.39 3.71 4.60
CA PHE A 153 -9.76 2.35 4.99
C PHE A 153 -11.19 2.24 5.50
N THR A 154 -11.59 3.16 6.36
CA THR A 154 -12.98 3.42 6.77
C THR A 154 -13.39 4.80 6.32
N TRP A 155 -14.70 5.03 6.19
CA TRP A 155 -15.20 6.38 5.94
C TRP A 155 -14.74 7.36 7.03
N GLN A 156 -14.82 6.98 8.31
CA GLN A 156 -14.41 7.85 9.44
C GLN A 156 -12.92 8.22 9.40
N ALA A 157 -12.06 7.29 8.98
CA ALA A 157 -10.63 7.55 8.84
C ALA A 157 -10.38 8.66 7.81
N SER A 158 -11.10 8.66 6.69
CA SER A 158 -10.97 9.71 5.69
C SER A 158 -12.18 9.77 4.75
N PRO A 159 -13.16 10.65 5.05
CA PRO A 159 -14.32 10.84 4.20
C PRO A 159 -13.94 11.30 2.79
N LEU A 160 -12.94 12.18 2.66
CA LEU A 160 -12.45 12.66 1.36
C LEU A 160 -11.89 11.54 0.50
N VAL A 161 -11.03 10.70 1.06
CA VAL A 161 -10.43 9.59 0.31
C VAL A 161 -11.49 8.57 -0.10
N THR A 162 -12.39 8.24 0.83
CA THR A 162 -13.44 7.25 0.60
C THR A 162 -14.44 7.73 -0.45
N GLU A 163 -15.08 8.88 -0.24
CA GLU A 163 -16.12 9.37 -1.14
C GLU A 163 -15.58 9.75 -2.53
N MET A 164 -14.37 10.32 -2.61
CA MET A 164 -13.78 10.60 -3.92
C MET A 164 -13.46 9.32 -4.69
N GLU A 165 -12.93 8.27 -4.05
CA GLU A 165 -12.68 7.01 -4.75
C GLU A 165 -13.99 6.41 -5.30
N LEU A 166 -15.03 6.32 -4.46
CA LEU A 166 -16.33 5.78 -4.88
C LEU A 166 -16.94 6.60 -6.03
N LEU A 167 -16.94 7.95 -5.92
CA LEU A 167 -17.48 8.81 -6.96
C LEU A 167 -16.67 8.73 -8.27
N MET A 168 -15.34 8.66 -8.19
CA MET A 168 -14.50 8.58 -9.38
C MET A 168 -14.62 7.23 -10.09
N VAL A 169 -14.82 6.14 -9.34
CA VAL A 169 -15.15 4.84 -9.92
C VAL A 169 -16.51 4.87 -10.60
N ASP A 170 -17.49 5.59 -10.05
CA ASP A 170 -18.78 5.82 -10.72
C ASP A 170 -18.62 6.65 -12.00
N TRP A 171 -17.78 7.68 -11.99
CA TRP A 171 -17.49 8.49 -13.18
C TRP A 171 -16.88 7.65 -14.31
N VAL A 172 -15.91 6.78 -13.99
CA VAL A 172 -15.35 5.82 -14.95
C VAL A 172 -16.46 4.90 -15.47
N GLY A 173 -17.27 4.33 -14.58
CA GLY A 173 -18.34 3.42 -14.93
C GLY A 173 -19.37 4.07 -15.87
N GLN A 174 -19.79 5.30 -15.58
CA GLN A 174 -20.70 6.07 -16.42
C GLN A 174 -20.08 6.41 -17.78
N ALA A 175 -18.79 6.73 -17.82
CA ALA A 175 -18.09 7.06 -19.07
C ALA A 175 -18.03 5.88 -20.04
N ILE A 176 -17.88 4.65 -19.52
CA ILE A 176 -17.75 3.43 -20.33
C ILE A 176 -19.06 2.61 -20.43
N GLY A 177 -20.17 3.13 -19.92
CA GLY A 177 -21.48 2.48 -20.02
C GLY A 177 -21.70 1.28 -19.08
N ILE A 178 -21.06 1.26 -17.91
CA ILE A 178 -21.36 0.27 -16.86
C ILE A 178 -22.81 0.44 -16.38
N PRO A 179 -23.58 -0.66 -16.24
CA PRO A 179 -24.96 -0.58 -15.78
C PRO A 179 -25.08 0.06 -14.40
N SER A 180 -26.12 0.86 -14.20
CA SER A 180 -26.31 1.65 -12.97
C SER A 180 -26.38 0.81 -11.69
N VAL A 181 -26.78 -0.47 -11.77
CA VAL A 181 -26.82 -1.41 -10.63
C VAL A 181 -25.45 -1.62 -9.97
N PHE A 182 -24.35 -1.42 -10.70
CA PHE A 182 -22.97 -1.54 -10.19
C PHE A 182 -22.43 -0.25 -9.57
N LEU A 183 -23.07 0.89 -9.82
CA LEU A 183 -22.57 2.19 -9.41
C LEU A 183 -22.87 2.42 -7.92
N ASN A 184 -21.89 2.99 -7.22
CA ASN A 184 -21.95 3.28 -5.79
C ASN A 184 -23.17 4.15 -5.44
N GLN A 185 -23.55 5.08 -6.31
CA GLN A 185 -24.75 5.93 -6.19
C GLN A 185 -26.08 5.17 -5.97
N LYS A 186 -26.15 3.86 -6.28
CA LYS A 186 -27.36 3.05 -6.09
C LYS A 186 -27.42 2.32 -4.74
N ASN A 187 -26.37 2.36 -3.93
CA ASN A 187 -26.29 1.66 -2.63
C ASN A 187 -26.56 0.13 -2.70
N ILE A 188 -26.48 -0.48 -3.88
CA ILE A 188 -26.62 -1.93 -4.09
C ILE A 188 -25.26 -2.47 -4.55
N GLY A 189 -24.85 -2.10 -5.76
CA GLY A 189 -23.50 -2.35 -6.24
C GLY A 189 -22.54 -1.27 -5.77
N HIS A 190 -21.27 -1.66 -5.68
CA HIS A 190 -20.19 -0.73 -5.36
C HIS A 190 -18.95 -1.05 -6.18
N GLY A 191 -18.15 -0.03 -6.44
CA GLY A 191 -16.87 -0.18 -7.08
C GLY A 191 -15.75 0.58 -6.37
N ALA A 192 -14.54 0.04 -6.45
CA ALA A 192 -13.35 0.61 -5.84
C ALA A 192 -12.11 0.44 -6.74
N LEU A 193 -11.05 1.18 -6.44
CA LEU A 193 -9.80 1.10 -7.19
C LEU A 193 -8.87 0.04 -6.59
N HIS A 194 -8.16 -0.68 -7.47
CA HIS A 194 -7.17 -1.72 -7.18
C HIS A 194 -5.87 -1.40 -7.92
N TYR A 195 -4.75 -2.03 -7.54
CA TYR A 195 -3.49 -1.82 -8.26
C TYR A 195 -3.40 -2.73 -9.46
N THR A 196 -3.81 -3.99 -9.34
CA THR A 196 -3.66 -4.96 -10.43
C THR A 196 -4.97 -5.64 -10.77
N VAL A 197 -5.06 -6.19 -11.99
CA VAL A 197 -6.19 -7.02 -12.41
C VAL A 197 -6.30 -8.24 -11.50
N GLY A 198 -5.17 -8.84 -11.10
CA GLY A 198 -5.15 -9.95 -10.15
C GLY A 198 -5.82 -9.61 -8.81
N GLU A 199 -5.53 -8.45 -8.21
CA GLU A 199 -6.20 -8.03 -6.96
C GLU A 199 -7.72 -7.85 -7.13
N ALA A 200 -8.15 -7.27 -8.26
CA ALA A 200 -9.57 -7.06 -8.56
C ALA A 200 -10.31 -8.39 -8.80
N VAL A 201 -9.71 -9.30 -9.58
CA VAL A 201 -10.26 -10.63 -9.87
C VAL A 201 -10.33 -11.45 -8.58
N ALA A 202 -9.32 -11.37 -7.72
CA ALA A 202 -9.30 -12.04 -6.43
C ALA A 202 -10.44 -11.59 -5.51
N LEU A 203 -10.76 -10.29 -5.46
CA LEU A 203 -11.91 -9.80 -4.69
C LEU A 203 -13.19 -10.48 -5.19
N SER A 204 -13.42 -10.48 -6.51
CA SER A 204 -14.62 -11.04 -7.11
C SER A 204 -14.75 -12.55 -6.85
N ILE A 205 -13.65 -13.30 -6.98
CA ILE A 205 -13.67 -14.75 -6.79
C ILE A 205 -13.86 -15.14 -5.33
N ILE A 206 -13.26 -14.41 -4.40
CA ILE A 206 -13.45 -14.70 -2.97
C ILE A 206 -14.93 -14.46 -2.59
N CYS A 207 -15.62 -13.49 -3.22
CA CYS A 207 -17.07 -13.35 -3.06
C CYS A 207 -17.84 -14.56 -3.63
N ALA A 208 -17.50 -14.99 -4.85
CA ALA A 208 -18.08 -16.19 -5.48
C ALA A 208 -17.91 -17.44 -4.62
N LYS A 209 -16.71 -17.60 -4.06
CA LYS A 209 -16.33 -18.70 -3.19
C LYS A 209 -17.15 -18.70 -1.90
N THR A 210 -17.28 -17.55 -1.23
CA THR A 210 -18.14 -17.42 -0.04
C THR A 210 -19.56 -17.87 -0.34
N ARG A 211 -20.13 -17.39 -1.46
CA ARG A 211 -21.50 -17.74 -1.89
C ARG A 211 -21.64 -19.26 -2.05
N LYS A 212 -20.71 -19.88 -2.80
CA LYS A 212 -20.76 -21.34 -3.05
C LYS A 212 -20.55 -22.17 -1.79
N ILE A 213 -19.62 -21.79 -0.92
CA ILE A 213 -19.36 -22.51 0.34
C ILE A 213 -20.60 -22.44 1.26
N GLN A 214 -21.29 -21.29 1.30
CA GLN A 214 -22.53 -21.16 2.06
C GLN A 214 -23.65 -22.05 1.52
N GLU A 215 -23.75 -22.24 0.20
CA GLU A 215 -24.68 -23.19 -0.41
C GLU A 215 -24.35 -24.64 0.01
N LEU A 216 -23.09 -25.04 -0.14
CA LEU A 216 -22.62 -26.39 0.23
C LEU A 216 -22.82 -26.71 1.73
N HIS A 217 -22.66 -25.71 2.60
CA HIS A 217 -22.96 -25.87 4.03
C HIS A 217 -24.45 -26.09 4.33
N LYS A 218 -25.37 -25.54 3.52
CA LYS A 218 -26.82 -25.78 3.70
C LYS A 218 -27.20 -27.20 3.27
N GLU A 219 -26.52 -27.73 2.26
CA GLU A 219 -26.76 -29.07 1.72
C GLU A 219 -26.15 -30.17 2.61
N THR A 220 -25.07 -29.86 3.32
CA THR A 220 -24.42 -30.79 4.25
C THR A 220 -25.07 -30.72 5.64
N ASN A 221 -25.78 -31.79 6.02
CA ASN A 221 -26.17 -32.02 7.42
C ASN A 221 -24.88 -32.26 8.24
N ASP A 222 -24.27 -31.20 8.77
CA ASP A 222 -23.03 -31.22 9.57
C ASP A 222 -23.26 -31.89 10.95
N LYS A 223 -23.62 -33.19 10.93
CA LYS A 223 -23.72 -34.07 12.10
C LYS A 223 -22.34 -34.57 12.56
N ASP A 224 -21.35 -34.62 11.66
CA ASP A 224 -20.02 -35.20 11.94
C ASP A 224 -19.06 -34.27 12.69
N MET A 225 -19.25 -32.95 12.64
CA MET A 225 -18.37 -32.01 13.35
C MET A 225 -18.71 -31.83 14.83
N LYS A 226 -19.78 -32.47 15.33
CA LYS A 226 -20.37 -32.10 16.62
C LYS A 226 -19.71 -32.70 17.87
N ASN A 227 -18.72 -33.61 17.80
CA ASN A 227 -18.41 -34.43 18.99
C ASN A 227 -16.96 -34.82 19.31
N LYS A 228 -15.90 -34.25 18.71
CA LYS A 228 -14.51 -34.57 19.16
C LYS A 228 -13.53 -33.42 18.93
N ILE A 229 -13.55 -32.40 19.78
CA ILE A 229 -12.37 -31.53 19.94
C ILE A 229 -11.90 -31.69 21.37
N ILE A 230 -10.63 -32.08 21.52
CA ILE A 230 -9.97 -32.26 22.80
C ILE A 230 -9.23 -30.95 23.09
N GLY A 231 -9.66 -30.18 24.10
CA GLY A 231 -8.93 -28.99 24.54
C GLY A 231 -9.79 -27.96 25.27
N ASP A 232 -9.22 -27.34 26.31
CA ASP A 232 -9.82 -26.22 27.04
C ASP A 232 -9.51 -24.90 26.31
N TYR A 233 -10.54 -24.29 25.70
CA TYR A 233 -10.39 -23.09 24.86
C TYR A 233 -9.92 -21.85 25.63
N ASP A 234 -10.19 -21.77 26.93
CA ASP A 234 -9.73 -20.67 27.77
C ASP A 234 -8.21 -20.74 28.02
N VAL A 235 -7.64 -21.94 27.87
CA VAL A 235 -6.21 -22.20 28.09
C VAL A 235 -5.42 -22.16 26.79
N VAL A 236 -5.88 -22.85 25.74
CA VAL A 236 -5.11 -23.06 24.50
C VAL A 236 -5.51 -22.14 23.34
N GLY A 237 -6.41 -21.18 23.61
CA GLY A 237 -6.80 -20.14 22.67
C GLY A 237 -7.90 -20.53 21.69
N ARG A 238 -8.57 -19.49 21.19
CA ARG A 238 -9.71 -19.58 20.28
C ARG A 238 -9.26 -20.01 18.89
N THR A 239 -10.05 -20.82 18.20
CA THR A 239 -9.72 -21.36 16.88
C THR A 239 -10.87 -21.28 15.90
N SER A 240 -10.54 -21.47 14.63
CA SER A 240 -11.53 -21.73 13.57
C SER A 240 -12.41 -22.96 13.79
N GLN A 241 -12.18 -23.78 14.82
CA GLN A 241 -13.02 -24.93 15.17
C GLN A 241 -14.01 -24.64 16.31
N ASP A 242 -13.78 -23.59 17.10
CA ASP A 242 -14.70 -23.15 18.15
C ASP A 242 -15.84 -22.32 17.56
N ARG A 243 -17.04 -22.90 17.49
CA ARG A 243 -18.23 -22.23 16.90
C ARG A 243 -18.60 -20.90 17.55
N SER A 244 -18.18 -20.67 18.80
CA SER A 244 -18.43 -19.43 19.53
C SER A 244 -17.35 -18.36 19.28
N SER A 245 -16.21 -18.75 18.71
CA SER A 245 -15.13 -17.82 18.40
C SER A 245 -15.43 -16.94 17.19
N ASP A 246 -14.99 -15.69 17.30
CA ASP A 246 -14.79 -14.76 16.20
C ASP A 246 -14.07 -15.41 15.01
N VAL A 247 -13.04 -16.23 15.25
CA VAL A 247 -12.28 -16.93 14.22
C VAL A 247 -13.16 -17.89 13.42
N TYR A 248 -14.01 -18.70 14.06
CA TYR A 248 -14.87 -19.67 13.36
C TYR A 248 -15.84 -19.01 12.39
N GLN A 249 -16.46 -17.90 12.78
CA GLN A 249 -17.44 -17.22 11.92
C GLN A 249 -16.82 -16.72 10.62
N TYR A 250 -15.53 -16.36 10.63
CA TYR A 250 -14.80 -15.97 9.42
C TYR A 250 -14.37 -17.19 8.60
N PHE A 251 -13.84 -18.24 9.26
CA PHE A 251 -13.37 -19.44 8.57
C PHE A 251 -14.49 -20.26 7.93
N SER A 252 -15.66 -20.34 8.56
CA SER A 252 -16.83 -21.04 7.98
C SER A 252 -17.31 -20.42 6.66
N ARG A 253 -17.02 -19.15 6.40
CA ARG A 253 -17.32 -18.50 5.10
C ARG A 253 -16.36 -18.95 3.99
N HIS A 254 -15.18 -19.43 4.36
CA HIS A 254 -14.08 -19.83 3.47
C HIS A 254 -13.54 -21.21 3.86
N ASP A 255 -14.43 -22.11 4.28
CA ASP A 255 -14.05 -23.39 4.87
C ASP A 255 -13.13 -24.15 3.90
N PRO A 256 -11.85 -24.38 4.28
CA PRO A 256 -10.90 -25.01 3.38
C PRO A 256 -11.38 -26.37 2.88
N LYS A 257 -12.28 -27.06 3.62
CA LYS A 257 -12.75 -28.41 3.28
C LYS A 257 -13.30 -28.53 1.87
N PHE A 258 -13.88 -27.45 1.34
CA PHE A 258 -14.46 -27.43 0.00
C PHE A 258 -13.47 -26.99 -1.09
N ASN A 259 -12.33 -26.38 -0.73
CA ASN A 259 -11.43 -25.70 -1.67
C ASN A 259 -10.96 -26.57 -2.83
N HIS A 260 -10.50 -27.78 -2.53
CA HIS A 260 -9.99 -28.72 -3.53
C HIS A 260 -11.08 -29.22 -4.49
N LYS A 261 -12.37 -29.08 -4.12
CA LYS A 261 -13.52 -29.45 -4.96
C LYS A 261 -14.04 -28.30 -5.81
N LEU A 262 -13.67 -27.05 -5.51
CA LEU A 262 -14.13 -25.89 -6.27
C LEU A 262 -13.42 -25.80 -7.63
N ARG A 263 -14.15 -25.40 -8.67
CA ARG A 263 -13.62 -25.18 -10.02
C ARG A 263 -13.98 -23.78 -10.54
N ALA A 264 -12.94 -23.04 -10.90
CA ALA A 264 -13.04 -21.75 -11.55
C ALA A 264 -12.67 -21.89 -13.03
N TYR A 265 -13.28 -21.05 -13.87
CA TYR A 265 -13.09 -21.09 -15.31
C TYR A 265 -12.68 -19.72 -15.84
N THR A 266 -11.85 -19.69 -16.88
CA THR A 266 -11.56 -18.46 -17.63
C THR A 266 -11.83 -18.65 -19.11
N PHE A 267 -12.29 -17.60 -19.78
CA PHE A 267 -12.45 -17.58 -21.23
C PHE A 267 -12.02 -16.23 -21.80
N GLY A 268 -11.31 -16.24 -22.92
CA GLY A 268 -10.74 -15.05 -23.56
C GLY A 268 -9.25 -14.84 -23.25
N LYS A 269 -8.65 -13.79 -23.82
CA LYS A 269 -7.21 -13.50 -23.70
C LYS A 269 -6.95 -12.68 -22.43
N SER A 270 -6.98 -13.37 -21.29
CA SER A 270 -6.65 -12.75 -20.02
C SER A 270 -5.14 -12.49 -19.89
N LYS A 271 -4.78 -11.38 -19.23
CA LYS A 271 -3.41 -11.11 -18.76
C LYS A 271 -3.13 -11.74 -17.39
N LEU A 272 -4.09 -12.49 -16.83
CA LEU A 272 -3.97 -13.18 -15.54
C LEU A 272 -3.16 -14.47 -15.70
N ASP A 273 -2.26 -14.74 -14.75
CA ASP A 273 -1.66 -16.06 -14.59
C ASP A 273 -2.61 -16.95 -13.76
N ASN A 274 -3.44 -17.72 -14.46
CA ASN A 274 -4.50 -18.54 -13.87
C ASN A 274 -4.00 -19.57 -12.86
N ASN A 275 -2.89 -20.24 -13.16
CA ASN A 275 -2.32 -21.27 -12.30
C ASN A 275 -1.83 -20.66 -11.00
N LYS A 276 -1.03 -19.60 -11.11
CA LYS A 276 -0.52 -18.84 -9.96
C LYS A 276 -1.65 -18.30 -9.11
N PHE A 277 -2.67 -17.75 -9.75
CA PHE A 277 -3.80 -17.12 -9.08
C PHE A 277 -4.65 -18.14 -8.31
N GLY A 278 -5.02 -19.25 -8.95
CA GLY A 278 -5.76 -20.34 -8.32
C GLY A 278 -5.00 -20.95 -7.14
N ALA A 279 -3.71 -21.23 -7.32
CA ALA A 279 -2.85 -21.75 -6.24
C ALA A 279 -2.83 -20.84 -5.01
N ASN A 280 -2.65 -19.53 -5.21
CA ASN A 280 -2.61 -18.55 -4.11
C ASN A 280 -3.91 -18.54 -3.28
N LEU A 281 -5.06 -18.62 -3.95
CA LEU A 281 -6.39 -18.55 -3.31
C LEU A 281 -7.03 -19.92 -3.02
N GLY A 282 -6.31 -21.02 -3.28
CA GLY A 282 -6.70 -22.39 -2.95
C GLY A 282 -7.89 -22.92 -3.75
N PHE A 283 -7.78 -22.90 -5.07
CA PHE A 283 -8.68 -23.61 -5.98
C PHE A 283 -8.02 -23.85 -7.33
N TYR A 284 -8.61 -24.71 -8.15
CA TYR A 284 -8.16 -24.97 -9.50
C TYR A 284 -8.86 -24.07 -10.52
N VAL A 285 -8.09 -23.50 -11.47
CA VAL A 285 -8.59 -22.65 -12.55
C VAL A 285 -8.37 -23.33 -13.89
N LYS A 286 -9.45 -23.59 -14.63
CA LYS A 286 -9.42 -24.15 -15.98
C LYS A 286 -9.55 -23.04 -17.02
N ASN A 287 -8.65 -23.02 -18.00
CA ASN A 287 -8.83 -22.17 -19.17
C ASN A 287 -9.71 -22.88 -20.19
N ILE A 288 -10.82 -22.26 -20.57
CA ILE A 288 -11.72 -22.77 -21.59
C ILE A 288 -11.10 -22.44 -22.97
N PRO A 289 -10.79 -23.45 -23.81
CA PRO A 289 -10.19 -23.22 -25.10
C PRO A 289 -11.14 -22.45 -26.02
N SER A 290 -10.61 -21.47 -26.75
CA SER A 290 -11.34 -20.77 -27.82
C SER A 290 -11.04 -21.39 -29.18
N ASN A 291 -11.03 -22.73 -29.25
CA ASN A 291 -10.54 -23.47 -30.41
C ASN A 291 -11.66 -23.80 -31.41
N GLY A 292 -12.92 -23.57 -31.04
CA GLY A 292 -14.06 -23.84 -31.91
C GLY A 292 -14.12 -22.84 -33.06
N SER A 293 -14.45 -23.36 -34.25
CA SER A 293 -14.64 -22.60 -35.48
C SER A 293 -15.87 -21.67 -35.43
N THR A 294 -16.86 -22.01 -34.59
CA THR A 294 -18.11 -21.27 -34.41
C THR A 294 -18.41 -20.93 -32.94
N SER A 295 -19.34 -20.01 -32.70
CA SER A 295 -19.81 -19.67 -31.34
C SER A 295 -20.53 -20.86 -30.66
N GLU A 296 -21.24 -21.69 -31.42
CA GLU A 296 -21.95 -22.86 -30.89
C GLU A 296 -20.99 -23.93 -30.39
N GLU A 297 -19.93 -24.23 -31.16
CA GLU A 297 -18.92 -25.21 -30.79
C GLU A 297 -18.17 -24.80 -29.51
N ASN A 298 -17.87 -23.51 -29.35
CA ASN A 298 -17.24 -22.99 -28.13
C ASN A 298 -18.17 -23.12 -26.91
N LEU A 299 -19.48 -22.93 -27.09
CA LEU A 299 -20.47 -23.05 -26.01
C LEU A 299 -20.67 -24.52 -25.60
N GLU A 300 -20.75 -25.42 -26.57
CA GLU A 300 -20.87 -26.86 -26.33
C GLU A 300 -19.63 -27.41 -25.61
N ASN A 301 -18.44 -27.01 -26.04
CA ASN A 301 -17.19 -27.36 -25.34
C ASN A 301 -17.19 -26.87 -23.89
N PHE A 302 -17.65 -25.64 -23.64
CA PHE A 302 -17.75 -25.12 -22.29
C PHE A 302 -18.75 -25.91 -21.44
N TRP A 303 -19.92 -26.24 -21.98
CA TRP A 303 -20.92 -27.07 -21.31
C TRP A 303 -20.38 -28.46 -20.95
N ASN A 304 -19.71 -29.14 -21.89
CA ASN A 304 -19.14 -30.46 -21.67
C ASN A 304 -18.08 -30.44 -20.55
N ILE A 305 -17.30 -29.36 -20.44
CA ILE A 305 -16.32 -29.18 -19.35
C ILE A 305 -17.02 -29.05 -18.00
N LEU A 306 -18.08 -28.22 -17.91
CA LEU A 306 -18.85 -28.05 -16.68
C LEU A 306 -19.50 -29.36 -16.24
N GLU A 307 -20.21 -30.02 -17.15
CA GLU A 307 -20.92 -31.26 -16.88
C GLU A 307 -19.95 -32.38 -16.44
N ASN A 308 -18.78 -32.47 -17.08
CA ASN A 308 -17.76 -33.43 -16.69
C ASN A 308 -17.19 -33.14 -15.28
N ASP A 309 -16.98 -31.87 -14.92
CA ASP A 309 -16.51 -31.53 -13.59
C ASP A 309 -17.52 -31.89 -12.50
N GLU A 310 -18.80 -31.62 -12.74
CA GLU A 310 -19.88 -31.99 -11.82
C GLU A 310 -20.03 -33.51 -11.68
N LYS A 311 -19.97 -34.25 -12.79
CA LYS A 311 -19.99 -35.73 -12.79
C LYS A 311 -18.85 -36.33 -11.96
N ASN A 312 -17.71 -35.63 -11.89
CA ASN A 312 -16.55 -36.03 -11.10
C ASN A 312 -16.56 -35.50 -9.65
N GLY A 313 -17.69 -34.93 -9.19
CA GLY A 313 -17.87 -34.46 -7.82
C GLY A 313 -17.21 -33.12 -7.51
N PHE A 314 -16.86 -32.35 -8.55
CA PHE A 314 -16.40 -30.97 -8.40
C PHE A 314 -17.57 -29.98 -8.45
N HIS A 315 -17.33 -28.78 -7.94
CA HIS A 315 -18.33 -27.71 -7.85
C HIS A 315 -17.86 -26.51 -8.68
N PRO A 316 -18.36 -26.39 -9.92
CA PRO A 316 -18.28 -25.14 -10.67
C PRO A 316 -18.83 -23.98 -9.83
N PHE A 317 -18.11 -22.86 -9.79
CA PHE A 317 -18.58 -21.71 -8.98
C PHE A 317 -18.32 -20.34 -9.59
N VAL A 318 -17.38 -20.21 -10.53
CA VAL A 318 -17.07 -18.90 -11.13
C VAL A 318 -16.52 -19.02 -12.55
N LEU A 319 -16.95 -18.11 -13.41
CA LEU A 319 -16.38 -17.86 -14.74
C LEU A 319 -15.84 -16.43 -14.83
N ILE A 320 -14.58 -16.29 -15.23
CA ILE A 320 -13.96 -15.02 -15.62
C ILE A 320 -13.97 -14.89 -17.15
N LEU A 321 -14.73 -13.94 -17.66
CA LEU A 321 -14.86 -13.66 -19.09
C LEU A 321 -14.05 -12.42 -19.47
N THR A 322 -13.05 -12.54 -20.34
CA THR A 322 -12.38 -11.38 -20.93
C THR A 322 -13.03 -11.04 -22.27
N ILE A 323 -13.50 -9.80 -22.42
CA ILE A 323 -14.09 -9.33 -23.68
C ILE A 323 -12.98 -8.92 -24.64
N GLU A 324 -12.96 -9.53 -25.82
CA GLU A 324 -11.99 -9.23 -26.87
C GLU A 324 -12.47 -8.17 -27.86
N LYS A 325 -11.52 -7.36 -28.33
CA LYS A 325 -11.77 -6.21 -29.21
C LYS A 325 -12.40 -6.61 -30.56
N ASP A 326 -11.95 -7.70 -31.15
CA ASP A 326 -12.43 -8.24 -32.42
C ASP A 326 -13.88 -8.76 -32.35
N ARG A 327 -14.40 -9.00 -31.14
CA ARG A 327 -15.76 -9.50 -30.91
C ARG A 327 -16.71 -8.44 -30.34
N LEU A 328 -16.32 -7.17 -30.24
CA LEU A 328 -17.19 -6.12 -29.72
C LEU A 328 -18.47 -5.88 -30.54
N ASN A 329 -18.42 -6.19 -31.84
CA ASN A 329 -19.55 -6.03 -32.76
C ASN A 329 -20.52 -7.22 -32.75
N ASP A 330 -20.07 -8.39 -32.27
CA ASP A 330 -20.91 -9.59 -32.12
C ASP A 330 -20.67 -10.22 -30.74
N LEU A 331 -21.61 -9.95 -29.84
CA LEU A 331 -21.58 -10.41 -28.45
C LEU A 331 -22.39 -11.70 -28.21
N SER A 332 -22.87 -12.36 -29.27
CA SER A 332 -23.75 -13.54 -29.18
C SER A 332 -23.15 -14.66 -28.33
N LEU A 333 -21.87 -14.98 -28.53
CA LEU A 333 -21.15 -15.98 -27.74
C LEU A 333 -21.13 -15.62 -26.24
N TYR A 334 -20.74 -14.39 -25.91
CA TYR A 334 -20.67 -13.95 -24.51
C TYR A 334 -22.05 -13.95 -23.86
N TYR A 335 -23.09 -13.52 -24.58
CA TYR A 335 -24.47 -13.60 -24.09
C TYR A 335 -24.88 -15.04 -23.76
N ASN A 336 -24.61 -15.98 -24.66
CA ASN A 336 -24.94 -17.39 -24.46
C ASN A 336 -24.16 -18.01 -23.28
N MET A 337 -22.87 -17.69 -23.14
CA MET A 337 -22.06 -18.15 -22.00
C MET A 337 -22.57 -17.56 -20.67
N ILE A 338 -22.90 -16.27 -20.64
CA ILE A 338 -23.48 -15.62 -19.45
C ILE A 338 -24.82 -16.27 -19.08
N SER A 339 -25.69 -16.50 -20.07
CA SER A 339 -26.98 -17.15 -19.87
C SER A 339 -26.83 -18.56 -19.30
N LEU A 340 -25.89 -19.34 -19.85
CA LEU A 340 -25.54 -20.66 -19.35
C LEU A 340 -25.07 -20.60 -17.89
N CYS A 341 -24.08 -19.77 -17.58
CA CYS A 341 -23.57 -19.63 -16.22
C CYS A 341 -24.65 -19.22 -15.21
N LYS A 342 -25.56 -18.32 -15.58
CA LYS A 342 -26.68 -17.95 -14.72
C LYS A 342 -27.62 -19.11 -14.44
N ARG A 343 -27.91 -19.94 -15.45
CA ARG A 343 -28.76 -21.12 -15.31
C ARG A 343 -28.14 -22.13 -14.34
N GLU A 344 -26.84 -22.33 -14.43
CA GLU A 344 -26.06 -23.24 -13.57
C GLU A 344 -25.64 -22.60 -12.23
N GLY A 345 -26.01 -21.35 -11.95
CA GLY A 345 -25.70 -20.68 -10.68
C GLY A 345 -24.22 -20.28 -10.49
N LEU A 346 -23.44 -20.18 -11.55
CA LEU A 346 -22.05 -19.71 -11.48
C LEU A 346 -22.00 -18.19 -11.28
N TRP A 347 -21.03 -17.73 -10.48
CA TRP A 347 -20.64 -16.32 -10.44
C TRP A 347 -19.99 -15.92 -11.76
N ILE A 348 -20.29 -14.72 -12.25
CA ILE A 348 -19.74 -14.22 -13.52
C ILE A 348 -18.97 -12.93 -13.29
N THR A 349 -17.68 -12.95 -13.63
CA THR A 349 -16.82 -11.76 -13.62
C THR A 349 -16.39 -11.41 -15.03
N VAL A 350 -16.65 -10.18 -15.48
CA VAL A 350 -16.23 -9.72 -16.81
C VAL A 350 -15.04 -8.77 -16.71
N ASP A 351 -13.96 -9.09 -17.41
CA ASP A 351 -12.79 -8.22 -17.59
C ASP A 351 -12.88 -7.45 -18.92
N LEU A 352 -13.01 -6.14 -18.82
CA LEU A 352 -13.09 -5.18 -19.93
C LEU A 352 -11.74 -4.56 -20.28
N SER A 353 -10.64 -5.00 -19.65
CA SER A 353 -9.32 -4.40 -19.82
C SER A 353 -8.83 -4.34 -21.28
N ASN A 354 -9.26 -5.28 -22.13
CA ASN A 354 -8.87 -5.33 -23.55
C ASN A 354 -9.68 -4.37 -24.45
N VAL A 355 -10.81 -3.84 -23.96
CA VAL A 355 -11.76 -3.06 -24.75
C VAL A 355 -12.11 -1.70 -24.16
N ILE A 356 -11.61 -1.37 -22.97
CA ILE A 356 -12.00 -0.17 -22.21
C ILE A 356 -11.92 1.14 -23.01
N GLY A 357 -10.89 1.32 -23.84
CA GLY A 357 -10.77 2.56 -24.60
C GLY A 357 -11.66 2.60 -25.84
N ASP A 358 -11.99 1.45 -26.43
CA ASP A 358 -12.96 1.35 -27.52
C ASP A 358 -14.36 1.71 -27.00
N ILE A 359 -14.73 1.24 -25.80
CA ILE A 359 -16.02 1.57 -25.16
C ILE A 359 -16.08 3.01 -24.59
N LEU A 360 -14.93 3.60 -24.24
CA LEU A 360 -14.86 5.03 -23.89
C LEU A 360 -15.12 5.90 -25.12
N VAL A 361 -14.63 5.47 -26.28
CA VAL A 361 -14.82 6.15 -27.57
C VAL A 361 -16.26 6.03 -28.04
N GLU A 362 -16.83 4.83 -27.98
CA GLU A 362 -18.17 4.54 -28.46
C GLU A 362 -18.80 3.52 -27.51
N GLN A 363 -19.79 3.99 -26.73
CA GLN A 363 -20.49 3.12 -25.80
C GLN A 363 -21.29 2.04 -26.56
N SER A 364 -21.10 0.79 -26.18
CA SER A 364 -21.84 -0.33 -26.74
C SER A 364 -23.07 -0.64 -25.89
N LYS A 365 -24.26 -0.30 -26.40
CA LYS A 365 -25.54 -0.62 -25.73
C LYS A 365 -25.73 -2.13 -25.55
N SER A 366 -25.30 -2.94 -26.51
CA SER A 366 -25.36 -4.40 -26.44
C SER A 366 -24.46 -4.92 -25.32
N LEU A 367 -23.24 -4.38 -25.17
CA LEU A 367 -22.35 -4.71 -24.05
C LEU A 367 -22.96 -4.30 -22.70
N THR A 368 -23.47 -3.07 -22.58
CA THR A 368 -24.16 -2.63 -21.36
C THR A 368 -25.32 -3.56 -21.00
N ASN A 369 -26.06 -4.08 -21.98
CA ASN A 369 -27.17 -4.99 -21.71
C ASN A 369 -26.70 -6.34 -21.17
N ILE A 370 -25.68 -6.97 -21.76
CA ILE A 370 -25.17 -8.25 -21.24
C ILE A 370 -24.50 -8.09 -19.86
N LEU A 371 -23.87 -6.95 -19.58
CA LEU A 371 -23.23 -6.68 -18.29
C LEU A 371 -24.24 -6.57 -17.13
N LYS A 372 -25.54 -6.35 -17.37
CA LYS A 372 -26.56 -6.35 -16.30
C LYS A 372 -26.68 -7.70 -15.63
N ASP A 373 -26.32 -8.75 -16.34
CA ASP A 373 -26.55 -10.14 -15.98
C ASP A 373 -25.35 -10.79 -15.27
N VAL A 374 -24.26 -10.06 -15.07
CA VAL A 374 -23.05 -10.56 -14.38
C VAL A 374 -22.97 -10.09 -12.94
N ASP A 375 -22.04 -10.65 -12.15
CA ASP A 375 -21.86 -10.32 -10.72
C ASP A 375 -20.72 -9.33 -10.47
N GLY A 376 -19.66 -9.38 -11.28
CA GLY A 376 -18.48 -8.51 -11.15
C GLY A 376 -17.99 -7.98 -12.49
N ILE A 377 -17.46 -6.76 -12.51
CA ILE A 377 -16.87 -6.12 -13.68
C ILE A 377 -15.50 -5.55 -13.30
N ILE A 378 -14.49 -5.76 -14.14
CA ILE A 378 -13.12 -5.30 -13.90
C ILE A 378 -12.63 -4.57 -15.14
N ALA A 379 -11.90 -3.48 -14.95
CA ALA A 379 -11.27 -2.76 -16.05
C ALA A 379 -9.95 -2.12 -15.62
N ASN A 380 -8.86 -2.47 -16.29
CA ASN A 380 -7.60 -1.75 -16.16
C ASN A 380 -7.71 -0.40 -16.86
N ILE A 381 -7.68 0.67 -16.07
CA ILE A 381 -7.96 2.03 -16.56
C ILE A 381 -6.71 2.87 -16.75
N ARG A 382 -5.54 2.37 -16.35
CA ARG A 382 -4.28 3.15 -16.27
C ARG A 382 -4.00 3.95 -17.54
N GLU A 383 -3.97 3.26 -18.67
CA GLU A 383 -3.56 3.87 -19.93
C GLU A 383 -4.64 4.76 -20.55
N VAL A 384 -5.90 4.39 -20.39
CA VAL A 384 -7.03 5.13 -20.97
C VAL A 384 -7.31 6.42 -20.19
N PHE A 385 -7.12 6.38 -18.87
CA PHE A 385 -7.31 7.50 -17.96
C PHE A 385 -5.97 8.09 -17.47
N LEU A 386 -4.83 7.78 -18.11
CA LEU A 386 -3.53 8.45 -17.91
C LEU A 386 -3.07 8.59 -16.43
N THR A 387 -3.29 7.56 -15.62
CA THR A 387 -3.17 7.63 -14.14
C THR A 387 -1.77 7.45 -13.58
N ASN A 388 -0.72 7.51 -14.43
CA ASN A 388 0.73 7.29 -14.23
C ASN A 388 1.17 6.02 -13.45
N GLU A 389 0.41 5.55 -12.47
CA GLU A 389 0.54 4.28 -11.77
C GLU A 389 -0.51 3.25 -12.23
N LEU A 390 -0.29 1.98 -11.86
CA LEU A 390 -1.28 0.91 -12.07
C LEU A 390 -2.60 1.25 -11.34
N CYS A 391 -3.69 1.21 -12.09
CA CYS A 391 -5.01 1.57 -11.63
C CYS A 391 -6.06 0.71 -12.33
N VAL A 392 -6.78 -0.09 -11.55
CA VAL A 392 -7.82 -1.00 -12.02
C VAL A 392 -9.11 -0.67 -11.27
N ALA A 393 -10.20 -0.49 -11.97
CA ALA A 393 -11.53 -0.37 -11.36
C ALA A 393 -12.15 -1.76 -11.26
N CYS A 394 -12.74 -2.07 -10.10
CA CYS A 394 -13.52 -3.28 -9.87
C CYS A 394 -14.89 -2.86 -9.37
N TRP A 395 -15.95 -3.37 -9.98
CA TRP A 395 -17.33 -3.19 -9.55
C TRP A 395 -17.93 -4.55 -9.19
N ILE A 396 -18.58 -4.61 -8.03
CA ILE A 396 -19.35 -5.77 -7.57
C ILE A 396 -20.82 -5.36 -7.53
N LYS A 397 -21.69 -6.17 -8.15
CA LYS A 397 -23.12 -5.89 -8.27
C LYS A 397 -23.84 -5.85 -6.93
N ASN A 398 -23.36 -6.61 -5.95
CA ASN A 398 -23.90 -6.66 -4.60
C ASN A 398 -22.80 -6.45 -3.55
N TYR A 399 -22.72 -5.24 -2.99
CA TYR A 399 -21.72 -4.91 -1.98
C TYR A 399 -21.86 -5.74 -0.70
N THR A 400 -23.07 -6.15 -0.34
CA THR A 400 -23.31 -6.96 0.87
C THR A 400 -22.53 -8.26 0.81
N GLU A 401 -22.37 -8.87 -0.36
CA GLU A 401 -21.58 -10.09 -0.51
C GLU A 401 -20.08 -9.83 -0.29
N ALA A 402 -19.55 -8.72 -0.82
CA ALA A 402 -18.16 -8.32 -0.57
C ALA A 402 -17.93 -7.97 0.91
N ALA A 403 -18.85 -7.24 1.53
CA ALA A 403 -18.81 -6.91 2.95
C ALA A 403 -18.89 -8.17 3.82
N MET A 404 -19.85 -9.07 3.59
CA MET A 404 -19.95 -10.35 4.32
C MET A 404 -18.68 -11.20 4.15
N THR A 405 -18.08 -11.16 2.97
CA THR A 405 -16.88 -11.93 2.63
C THR A 405 -15.62 -11.42 3.34
N LEU A 406 -15.42 -10.10 3.38
CA LEU A 406 -14.17 -9.47 3.83
C LEU A 406 -14.27 -8.70 5.15
N SER A 407 -15.45 -8.56 5.74
CA SER A 407 -15.61 -7.78 6.97
C SER A 407 -14.91 -8.46 8.14
N ILE A 408 -13.87 -7.78 8.62
CA ILE A 408 -13.22 -8.02 9.90
C ILE A 408 -13.23 -6.66 10.60
N THR A 409 -14.09 -6.54 11.61
CA THR A 409 -14.43 -5.25 12.24
C THR A 409 -14.14 -5.29 13.76
N PRO A 410 -12.85 -5.23 14.15
CA PRO A 410 -12.49 -5.00 15.54
C PRO A 410 -12.99 -3.62 16.01
N THR A 411 -13.10 -3.42 17.32
CA THR A 411 -13.69 -2.22 17.93
C THR A 411 -13.07 -0.92 17.40
N TYR A 412 -11.74 -0.87 17.29
CA TYR A 412 -11.02 0.32 16.82
C TYR A 412 -11.29 0.69 15.35
N LEU A 413 -12.00 -0.14 14.57
CA LEU A 413 -12.44 0.16 13.19
C LEU A 413 -13.96 0.33 13.07
N ARG A 414 -14.70 0.35 14.19
CA ARG A 414 -16.14 0.62 14.21
C ARG A 414 -16.39 2.13 14.16
N HIS A 415 -17.50 2.53 13.56
CA HIS A 415 -17.95 3.91 13.54
C HIS A 415 -19.47 3.97 13.35
N SER A 416 -20.09 5.06 13.79
CA SER A 416 -21.54 5.27 13.74
C SER A 416 -22.13 5.28 12.33
N ASN A 417 -21.33 5.64 11.32
CA ASN A 417 -21.75 5.71 9.92
C ASN A 417 -21.64 4.38 9.15
N GLN A 418 -21.43 3.24 9.82
CA GLN A 418 -21.29 1.95 9.15
C GLN A 418 -22.55 1.57 8.38
N GLY A 419 -22.39 1.11 7.14
CA GLY A 419 -23.49 0.77 6.25
C GLY A 419 -24.12 1.96 5.50
N MET A 420 -23.83 3.21 5.89
CA MET A 420 -24.29 4.39 5.15
C MET A 420 -23.46 4.68 3.90
N VAL A 421 -22.16 4.38 3.97
CA VAL A 421 -21.20 4.44 2.87
C VAL A 421 -20.33 3.19 2.95
N ALA A 422 -19.97 2.61 1.80
CA ALA A 422 -19.07 1.47 1.77
C ALA A 422 -17.69 1.81 2.33
N ASP A 423 -17.20 0.94 3.20
CA ASP A 423 -15.81 1.00 3.66
C ASP A 423 -14.91 0.38 2.58
N LEU A 424 -13.86 1.10 2.18
CA LEU A 424 -12.92 0.63 1.16
C LEU A 424 -12.23 -0.68 1.55
N ARG A 425 -12.03 -0.95 2.84
CA ARG A 425 -11.45 -2.23 3.33
C ARG A 425 -12.27 -3.47 2.97
N HIS A 426 -13.58 -3.32 2.72
CA HIS A 426 -14.47 -4.41 2.27
C HIS A 426 -14.42 -4.60 0.74
N LEU A 427 -13.83 -3.66 0.02
CA LEU A 427 -13.68 -3.66 -1.43
C LEU A 427 -12.19 -3.69 -1.83
N SER A 428 -11.32 -4.25 -0.98
CA SER A 428 -9.90 -4.41 -1.30
C SER A 428 -9.20 -5.47 -0.46
N PHE A 429 -8.03 -5.89 -0.94
CA PHE A 429 -7.09 -6.75 -0.22
C PHE A 429 -6.50 -6.06 1.01
N GLY A 430 -5.74 -4.98 0.78
CA GLY A 430 -5.17 -4.18 1.86
C GLY A 430 -6.23 -3.50 2.72
N PHE A 431 -5.90 -3.24 3.98
CA PHE A 431 -6.77 -2.45 4.87
C PHE A 431 -6.79 -0.98 4.47
N SER A 432 -5.63 -0.40 4.11
CA SER A 432 -5.47 1.03 3.78
C SER A 432 -5.23 1.26 2.29
N LYS A 433 -5.76 2.38 1.77
CA LYS A 433 -5.54 2.85 0.40
C LYS A 433 -4.91 4.25 0.35
N ARG A 434 -4.10 4.46 -0.68
CA ARG A 434 -3.61 5.79 -1.10
C ARG A 434 -4.78 6.57 -1.74
N PRO A 435 -4.85 7.92 -1.61
CA PRO A 435 -5.95 8.75 -2.13
C PRO A 435 -6.13 8.84 -3.67
N ARG A 436 -6.14 7.73 -4.40
CA ARG A 436 -6.12 7.70 -5.88
C ARG A 436 -7.35 8.31 -6.55
N GLY A 437 -8.48 8.40 -5.84
CA GLY A 437 -9.64 9.16 -6.29
C GLY A 437 -9.32 10.64 -6.59
N ILE A 438 -8.42 11.27 -5.83
CA ILE A 438 -7.99 12.65 -6.09
C ILE A 438 -7.30 12.76 -7.45
N ARG A 439 -6.42 11.81 -7.78
CA ARG A 439 -5.72 11.75 -9.07
C ARG A 439 -6.70 11.62 -10.23
N LEU A 440 -7.61 10.65 -10.14
CA LEU A 440 -8.57 10.38 -11.21
C LEU A 440 -9.51 11.58 -11.42
N TRP A 441 -9.91 12.23 -10.33
CA TRP A 441 -10.69 13.46 -10.38
C TRP A 441 -9.98 14.59 -11.11
N MET A 442 -8.71 14.85 -10.78
CA MET A 442 -7.92 15.89 -11.44
C MET A 442 -7.76 15.61 -12.94
N ILE A 443 -7.45 14.37 -13.32
CA ILE A 443 -7.31 13.97 -14.72
C ILE A 443 -8.62 14.15 -15.49
N ILE A 444 -9.73 13.54 -15.01
CA ILE A 444 -11.01 13.61 -15.71
C ILE A 444 -11.50 15.06 -15.80
N ARG A 445 -11.24 15.89 -14.79
CA ARG A 445 -11.54 17.33 -14.85
C ARG A 445 -10.70 18.08 -15.86
N THR A 446 -9.42 17.74 -16.01
CA THR A 446 -8.53 18.43 -16.95
C THR A 446 -8.85 18.10 -18.39
N PHE A 447 -9.08 16.82 -18.70
CA PHE A 447 -9.27 16.39 -20.08
C PHE A 447 -10.75 16.31 -20.49
N GLY A 448 -11.65 16.05 -19.54
CA GLY A 448 -13.01 15.62 -19.84
C GLY A 448 -13.06 14.23 -20.48
N ILE A 449 -14.23 13.61 -20.50
CA ILE A 449 -14.42 12.30 -21.14
C ILE A 449 -14.14 12.37 -22.65
N ASP A 450 -14.59 13.44 -23.33
CA ASP A 450 -14.36 13.61 -24.77
C ASP A 450 -12.86 13.81 -25.08
N GLY A 451 -12.13 14.52 -24.23
CA GLY A 451 -10.69 14.73 -24.41
C GLY A 451 -9.90 13.45 -24.23
N LEU A 452 -10.23 12.64 -23.22
CA LEU A 452 -9.63 11.31 -23.01
C LEU A 452 -9.93 10.38 -24.18
N ALA A 453 -11.18 10.35 -24.67
CA ALA A 453 -11.56 9.55 -25.83
C ALA A 453 -10.84 9.98 -27.11
N LYS A 454 -10.74 11.29 -27.38
CA LYS A 454 -9.97 11.84 -28.51
C LYS A 454 -8.48 11.49 -28.42
N TYR A 455 -7.90 11.59 -27.22
CA TYR A 455 -6.50 11.22 -27.00
C TYR A 455 -6.27 9.70 -27.16
N TYR A 456 -7.21 8.87 -26.71
CA TYR A 456 -7.17 7.42 -26.97
C TYR A 456 -7.28 7.08 -28.46
N LYS A 457 -8.08 7.83 -29.24
CA LYS A 457 -8.10 7.68 -30.71
C LYS A 457 -6.76 8.10 -31.31
N TYR A 458 -6.22 9.25 -30.89
CA TYR A 458 -4.93 9.78 -31.34
C TYR A 458 -3.80 8.78 -31.17
N ARG A 459 -3.63 8.22 -29.96
CA ARG A 459 -2.51 7.30 -29.67
C ARG A 459 -2.56 6.01 -30.51
N ASN A 460 -3.74 5.65 -31.01
CA ASN A 460 -3.99 4.42 -31.75
C ASN A 460 -4.12 4.62 -33.28
N ASN A 461 -4.27 5.85 -33.77
CA ASN A 461 -4.43 6.18 -35.20
C ASN A 461 -3.18 6.90 -35.76
N LYS A 462 -2.79 6.61 -37.01
CA LYS A 462 -1.61 7.21 -37.67
C LYS A 462 -1.82 8.62 -38.25
N ASN A 463 -3.04 9.17 -38.26
CA ASN A 463 -3.36 10.51 -38.79
C ASN A 463 -4.39 11.25 -37.89
N PRO A 464 -4.04 12.34 -37.20
CA PRO A 464 -4.90 12.93 -36.17
C PRO A 464 -5.55 14.29 -36.50
N PRO A 465 -6.60 14.70 -35.75
CA PRO A 465 -7.14 16.07 -35.74
C PRO A 465 -6.34 17.05 -34.85
N CYS A 466 -6.48 18.36 -35.08
CA CYS A 466 -5.61 19.45 -34.59
C CYS A 466 -5.74 19.83 -33.09
N ASP A 467 -6.83 19.44 -32.39
CA ASP A 467 -7.21 20.03 -31.09
C ASP A 467 -7.02 19.12 -29.85
N ILE A 468 -5.92 18.37 -29.78
CA ILE A 468 -5.68 17.43 -28.66
C ILE A 468 -4.95 18.16 -27.52
N ILE A 469 -5.50 18.08 -26.30
CA ILE A 469 -4.81 18.57 -25.09
C ILE A 469 -3.57 17.71 -24.87
N ASN A 470 -2.38 18.32 -24.89
CA ASN A 470 -1.11 17.64 -24.59
C ASN A 470 -1.10 17.17 -23.12
N PRO A 471 -1.08 15.85 -22.85
CA PRO A 471 -0.99 15.35 -21.48
C PRO A 471 0.33 15.71 -20.78
N PHE A 472 1.39 16.00 -21.53
CA PHE A 472 2.71 16.38 -21.05
C PHE A 472 3.02 17.87 -21.24
N ASP A 473 2.02 18.73 -21.11
CA ASP A 473 2.19 20.18 -21.18
C ASP A 473 3.07 20.68 -20.01
N SER A 474 4.34 20.96 -20.30
CA SER A 474 5.35 21.35 -19.30
C SER A 474 5.08 22.74 -18.70
N VAL A 475 4.47 23.64 -19.48
CA VAL A 475 4.10 24.99 -19.01
C VAL A 475 2.96 24.88 -18.01
N LYS A 476 1.87 24.17 -18.38
CA LYS A 476 0.75 23.94 -17.46
C LYS A 476 1.14 23.14 -16.23
N PHE A 477 2.06 22.18 -16.39
CA PHE A 477 2.65 21.45 -15.27
C PHE A 477 3.33 22.43 -14.29
N TYR A 478 4.24 23.28 -14.79
CA TYR A 478 4.96 24.24 -13.97
C TYR A 478 4.03 25.22 -13.25
N GLU A 479 3.07 25.80 -13.97
CA GLU A 479 2.09 26.74 -13.41
C GLU A 479 1.27 26.07 -12.30
N THR A 480 0.65 24.93 -12.61
CA THR A 480 -0.29 24.30 -11.67
C THR A 480 0.41 23.64 -10.49
N SER A 481 1.61 23.07 -10.70
CA SER A 481 2.42 22.55 -9.59
C SER A 481 2.87 23.67 -8.65
N SER A 482 3.22 24.85 -9.18
CA SER A 482 3.54 26.02 -8.37
C SER A 482 2.34 26.46 -7.52
N ASP A 483 1.14 26.51 -8.10
CA ASP A 483 -0.09 26.81 -7.37
C ASP A 483 -0.38 25.77 -6.28
N ALA A 484 -0.22 24.48 -6.61
CA ALA A 484 -0.39 23.38 -5.67
C ALA A 484 0.56 23.50 -4.47
N PHE A 485 1.84 23.81 -4.70
CA PHE A 485 2.81 24.01 -3.62
C PHE A 485 2.46 25.22 -2.74
N ARG A 486 2.04 26.34 -3.34
CA ARG A 486 1.60 27.52 -2.56
C ARG A 486 0.41 27.17 -1.68
N PHE A 487 -0.57 26.46 -2.24
CA PHE A 487 -1.74 25.98 -1.50
C PHE A 487 -1.37 25.04 -0.36
N ILE A 488 -0.57 23.98 -0.61
CA ILE A 488 -0.19 23.02 0.45
C ILE A 488 0.60 23.71 1.56
N ALA A 489 1.52 24.62 1.24
CA ALA A 489 2.25 25.39 2.23
C ALA A 489 1.33 26.26 3.10
N GLN A 490 0.28 26.86 2.50
CA GLN A 490 -0.73 27.57 3.25
C GLN A 490 -1.56 26.62 4.14
N TYR A 491 -2.09 25.55 3.58
CA TYR A 491 -2.88 24.54 4.29
C TYR A 491 -2.15 24.01 5.53
N TRP A 492 -0.88 23.63 5.43
CA TRP A 492 -0.11 23.15 6.58
C TRP A 492 0.09 24.23 7.66
N ARG A 493 0.30 25.51 7.29
CA ARG A 493 0.42 26.62 8.26
C ARG A 493 -0.89 26.90 8.99
N GLU A 494 -2.00 26.74 8.30
CA GLU A 494 -3.33 27.10 8.81
C GLU A 494 -4.07 25.91 9.44
N LEU A 495 -3.57 24.68 9.27
CA LEU A 495 -4.25 23.43 9.63
C LEU A 495 -4.88 23.46 11.03
N LYS A 496 -4.09 23.85 12.04
CA LYS A 496 -4.54 23.88 13.45
C LYS A 496 -5.62 24.93 13.72
N LYS A 497 -5.61 26.05 13.00
CA LYS A 497 -6.55 27.17 13.23
C LYS A 497 -7.79 27.07 12.35
N GLY A 498 -7.64 26.53 11.14
CA GLY A 498 -8.68 26.50 10.11
C GLY A 498 -9.54 25.25 10.09
N TYR A 499 -9.14 24.18 10.80
CA TYR A 499 -9.79 22.87 10.72
C TYR A 499 -9.93 22.20 12.09
N SER A 500 -10.98 21.41 12.26
CA SER A 500 -11.14 20.50 13.40
C SER A 500 -10.42 19.17 13.14
N PRO A 501 -10.01 18.40 14.17
CA PRO A 501 -9.31 17.13 13.99
C PRO A 501 -10.15 16.08 13.23
N SER A 502 -11.48 16.11 13.39
CA SER A 502 -12.41 15.25 12.65
C SER A 502 -13.65 16.03 12.19
N THR A 503 -14.23 15.57 11.07
CA THR A 503 -15.42 16.21 10.50
C THR A 503 -16.71 15.78 11.21
N SER A 504 -17.72 16.65 11.19
CA SER A 504 -19.12 16.33 11.54
C SER A 504 -20.02 16.23 10.32
N SER A 505 -19.46 16.40 9.12
CA SER A 505 -20.25 16.34 7.91
C SER A 505 -20.86 14.95 7.78
N PRO A 506 -22.15 14.83 7.44
CA PRO A 506 -22.75 13.53 7.26
C PRO A 506 -22.11 12.80 6.07
N PRO A 507 -22.20 11.46 6.01
CA PRO A 507 -21.73 10.72 4.85
C PRO A 507 -22.36 11.22 3.53
N LEU A 508 -21.61 11.08 2.44
CA LEU A 508 -21.92 11.57 1.08
C LEU A 508 -21.86 13.10 0.91
N THR A 509 -21.37 13.86 1.90
CA THR A 509 -21.25 15.32 1.77
C THR A 509 -20.29 15.71 0.64
N ILE A 510 -19.15 15.05 0.52
CA ILE A 510 -18.14 15.37 -0.51
C ILE A 510 -18.68 14.99 -1.88
N SER A 511 -19.34 13.84 -1.98
CA SER A 511 -20.03 13.43 -3.20
C SER A 511 -21.07 14.47 -3.65
N LYS A 512 -21.85 15.05 -2.71
CA LYS A 512 -22.86 16.09 -3.01
C LYS A 512 -22.26 17.43 -3.45
N ILE A 513 -21.09 17.80 -2.93
CA ILE A 513 -20.37 19.02 -3.36
C ILE A 513 -19.85 18.86 -4.80
N LEU A 514 -19.44 17.64 -5.17
CA LEU A 514 -18.95 17.33 -6.50
C LEU A 514 -20.10 16.95 -7.46
N SER A 515 -19.83 17.00 -8.77
CA SER A 515 -20.79 16.54 -9.77
C SER A 515 -20.98 15.02 -9.70
N GLN A 516 -22.22 14.54 -9.75
CA GLN A 516 -22.53 13.10 -9.79
C GLN A 516 -22.19 12.45 -11.15
N LYS A 517 -21.93 13.26 -12.17
CA LYS A 517 -21.53 12.82 -13.52
C LYS A 517 -20.16 13.37 -13.90
N PRO A 518 -19.35 12.63 -14.68
CA PRO A 518 -18.09 13.14 -15.18
C PRO A 518 -18.30 14.30 -16.14
N PRO A 519 -17.41 15.31 -16.14
CA PRO A 519 -17.45 16.39 -17.11
C PRO A 519 -17.18 15.86 -18.52
N LYS A 520 -18.01 16.28 -19.48
CA LYS A 520 -17.82 15.97 -20.90
C LYS A 520 -16.55 16.62 -21.45
N TYR A 521 -16.35 17.91 -21.14
CA TYR A 521 -15.20 18.70 -21.59
C TYR A 521 -14.27 19.06 -20.43
N GLY A 522 -12.98 19.11 -20.74
CA GLY A 522 -11.93 19.48 -19.79
C GLY A 522 -11.97 20.94 -19.35
N LYS A 523 -11.36 21.23 -18.19
CA LYS A 523 -11.16 22.57 -17.63
C LYS A 523 -9.72 22.74 -17.17
N CYS A 524 -9.26 23.99 -17.00
CA CYS A 524 -7.93 24.26 -16.45
C CYS A 524 -7.77 23.64 -15.06
N LEU A 525 -6.64 22.94 -14.84
CA LEU A 525 -6.41 22.22 -13.59
C LEU A 525 -6.29 23.15 -12.37
N SER A 526 -5.84 24.40 -12.54
CA SER A 526 -5.77 25.38 -11.44
C SER A 526 -7.13 25.64 -10.79
N THR A 527 -8.23 25.52 -11.55
CA THR A 527 -9.61 25.62 -11.00
C THR A 527 -9.96 24.49 -10.03
N ALA A 528 -9.15 23.43 -9.98
CA ALA A 528 -9.36 22.32 -9.06
C ALA A 528 -8.93 22.62 -7.63
N ILE A 529 -7.98 23.52 -7.44
CA ILE A 529 -7.34 23.79 -6.15
C ILE A 529 -8.36 24.40 -5.16
N PRO A 530 -9.11 25.46 -5.51
CA PRO A 530 -10.12 26.03 -4.59
C PRO A 530 -11.25 25.04 -4.27
N ILE A 531 -11.60 24.17 -5.23
CA ILE A 531 -12.61 23.13 -4.98
C ILE A 531 -12.05 22.12 -3.98
N TYR A 532 -10.82 21.65 -4.17
CA TYR A 532 -10.17 20.72 -3.24
C TYR A 532 -10.08 21.31 -1.83
N GLU A 533 -9.70 22.58 -1.71
CA GLU A 533 -9.69 23.33 -0.45
C GLU A 533 -11.06 23.29 0.26
N SER A 534 -12.15 23.55 -0.47
CA SER A 534 -13.51 23.49 0.11
C SER A 534 -13.88 22.10 0.64
N LEU A 535 -13.31 21.03 0.08
CA LEU A 535 -13.57 19.66 0.54
C LEU A 535 -12.84 19.33 1.84
N LEU A 536 -11.70 19.98 2.13
CA LEU A 536 -10.88 19.65 3.29
C LEU A 536 -11.61 19.83 4.63
N LYS A 537 -12.59 20.74 4.73
CA LYS A 537 -13.40 20.90 5.95
C LYS A 537 -14.31 19.70 6.24
N ASN A 538 -14.55 18.87 5.24
CA ASN A 538 -15.43 17.71 5.30
C ASN A 538 -14.68 16.39 5.49
N THR A 539 -13.42 16.43 5.93
CA THR A 539 -12.62 15.23 6.17
C THR A 539 -11.84 15.28 7.47
N THR A 540 -11.42 14.10 7.93
CA THR A 540 -10.56 13.90 9.09
C THR A 540 -9.14 14.40 8.81
N GLN A 541 -8.61 15.22 9.72
CA GLN A 541 -7.33 15.91 9.56
C GLN A 541 -6.21 15.14 10.27
N TRP A 542 -5.60 14.17 9.60
CA TRP A 542 -4.55 13.34 10.21
C TRP A 542 -3.37 14.16 10.73
N LEU A 543 -2.97 15.22 10.04
CA LEU A 543 -1.85 16.07 10.46
C LEU A 543 -2.18 17.02 11.62
N HIS A 544 -3.44 17.09 12.07
CA HIS A 544 -3.86 17.96 13.16
C HIS A 544 -3.31 17.44 14.50
N THR A 545 -2.81 18.33 15.36
CA THR A 545 -2.17 17.92 16.62
C THR A 545 -3.14 17.30 17.64
N ASN A 546 -4.42 17.66 17.57
CA ASN A 546 -5.49 17.03 18.36
C ASN A 546 -6.10 15.77 17.71
N PHE A 547 -5.60 15.32 16.55
CA PHE A 547 -5.93 14.00 16.02
C PHE A 547 -4.96 12.98 16.63
N LEU A 548 -5.47 12.17 17.57
CA LEU A 548 -4.70 11.24 18.40
C LEU A 548 -5.21 9.79 18.26
N ALA A 549 -5.85 9.50 17.14
CA ALA A 549 -6.49 8.22 16.83
C ALA A 549 -5.56 7.24 16.09
N TYR A 550 -5.92 5.95 16.13
CA TYR A 550 -5.26 4.87 15.39
C TYR A 550 -3.77 4.72 15.70
N PHE A 551 -2.94 4.70 14.65
CA PHE A 551 -1.50 4.85 14.69
C PHE A 551 -1.13 5.92 13.68
N PRO A 552 0.06 6.52 13.82
CA PRO A 552 0.42 7.68 13.04
C PRO A 552 0.40 7.45 11.53
N CYS A 553 0.09 8.50 10.79
CA CYS A 553 0.34 8.64 9.36
C CYS A 553 0.68 10.10 9.12
N HIS A 554 1.96 10.37 8.88
CA HIS A 554 2.52 11.72 8.80
C HIS A 554 3.08 12.02 7.40
N THR A 555 3.46 13.27 7.13
CA THR A 555 4.11 13.67 5.89
C THR A 555 5.02 14.86 6.11
N ASN A 556 5.94 15.09 5.18
CA ASN A 556 6.82 16.24 5.16
C ASN A 556 7.14 16.63 3.71
N TYR A 557 7.73 17.82 3.52
CA TYR A 557 8.04 18.33 2.19
C TYR A 557 8.95 17.39 1.37
N SER A 558 9.89 16.68 2.03
CA SER A 558 10.81 15.76 1.36
C SER A 558 10.07 14.53 0.83
N CYS A 559 9.07 14.02 1.56
CA CYS A 559 8.17 12.97 1.07
C CYS A 559 7.37 13.45 -0.15
N VAL A 560 6.85 14.68 -0.12
CA VAL A 560 6.11 15.26 -1.26
C VAL A 560 6.99 15.36 -2.50
N LEU A 561 8.23 15.85 -2.37
CA LEU A 561 9.18 15.91 -3.48
C LEU A 561 9.59 14.52 -3.99
N GLY A 562 9.80 13.57 -3.07
CA GLY A 562 10.20 12.21 -3.41
C GLY A 562 9.10 11.43 -4.14
N ASP A 563 7.85 11.51 -3.68
CA ASP A 563 6.73 10.86 -4.36
C ASP A 563 6.38 11.60 -5.67
N LEU A 564 6.54 12.92 -5.76
CA LEU A 564 6.45 13.66 -7.04
C LEU A 564 7.51 13.17 -8.04
N PHE A 565 8.75 12.98 -7.59
CA PHE A 565 9.83 12.44 -8.42
C PHE A 565 9.53 11.00 -8.86
N ALA A 566 9.06 10.16 -7.95
CA ALA A 566 8.63 8.79 -8.26
C ALA A 566 7.46 8.78 -9.26
N ALA A 567 6.47 9.66 -9.10
CA ALA A 567 5.35 9.80 -10.02
C ALA A 567 5.77 10.28 -11.42
N THR A 568 6.91 10.98 -11.52
CA THR A 568 7.44 11.51 -12.77
C THR A 568 8.37 10.51 -13.48
N PHE A 569 9.23 9.83 -12.73
CA PHE A 569 10.34 9.04 -13.29
C PHE A 569 10.33 7.55 -12.88
N GLY A 570 9.48 7.17 -11.93
CA GLY A 570 9.51 5.92 -11.15
C GLY A 570 9.10 4.64 -11.89
N TYR A 571 9.58 4.45 -13.11
CA TYR A 571 9.39 3.23 -13.88
C TYR A 571 10.25 2.10 -13.33
N ARG A 572 9.62 0.97 -12.96
CA ARG A 572 10.31 -0.22 -12.41
C ARG A 572 11.33 -0.86 -13.34
N SER A 573 11.25 -0.60 -14.64
CA SER A 573 12.20 -1.09 -15.64
C SER A 573 13.51 -0.31 -15.66
N ASN A 574 13.65 0.79 -14.90
CA ASN A 574 14.88 1.57 -14.86
C ASN A 574 15.89 0.97 -13.88
N MET A 575 16.95 0.37 -14.42
CA MET A 575 18.03 -0.27 -13.66
C MET A 575 18.73 0.68 -12.66
N GLU A 576 18.83 1.97 -12.98
CA GLU A 576 19.43 2.96 -12.08
C GLU A 576 18.54 3.24 -10.87
N LEU A 577 17.21 3.26 -11.05
CA LEU A 577 16.27 3.42 -9.93
C LEU A 577 16.26 2.19 -9.00
N LYS A 578 16.58 1.00 -9.53
CA LYS A 578 16.74 -0.20 -8.69
C LYS A 578 17.95 -0.07 -7.75
N LYS A 579 19.01 0.64 -8.15
CA LYS A 579 20.18 0.90 -7.27
C LYS A 579 19.79 1.74 -6.05
N ILE A 580 18.91 2.74 -6.24
CA ILE A 580 18.37 3.54 -5.13
C ILE A 580 17.60 2.64 -4.16
N GLU A 581 16.81 1.70 -4.67
CA GLU A 581 16.11 0.72 -3.85
C GLU A 581 17.10 -0.10 -3.01
N CYS A 582 18.13 -0.68 -3.62
CA CYS A 582 19.16 -1.43 -2.90
C CYS A 582 19.87 -0.58 -1.83
N GLU A 583 20.29 0.65 -2.16
CA GLU A 583 20.93 1.58 -1.20
C GLU A 583 20.02 1.83 0.00
N VAL A 584 18.73 2.08 -0.24
CA VAL A 584 17.74 2.33 0.81
C VAL A 584 17.51 1.10 1.66
N ILE A 585 17.33 -0.08 1.07
CA ILE A 585 17.12 -1.33 1.83
C ILE A 585 18.28 -1.61 2.76
N GLU A 586 19.52 -1.55 2.24
CA GLU A 586 20.70 -1.80 3.06
C GLU A 586 20.89 -0.74 4.14
N THR A 587 20.65 0.54 3.81
CA THR A 587 20.76 1.64 4.78
C THR A 587 19.75 1.46 5.91
N ILE A 588 18.48 1.24 5.58
CA ILE A 588 17.41 1.06 6.57
C ILE A 588 17.66 -0.17 7.42
N GLY A 589 17.98 -1.31 6.80
CA GLY A 589 18.23 -2.57 7.52
C GLY A 589 19.42 -2.48 8.48
N ARG A 590 20.51 -1.81 8.07
CA ARG A 590 21.66 -1.54 8.95
C ARG A 590 21.29 -0.62 10.12
N GLN A 591 20.59 0.48 9.84
CA GLN A 591 20.24 1.47 10.86
C GLN A 591 19.26 0.90 11.89
N MET A 592 18.33 0.03 11.48
CA MET A 592 17.43 -0.70 12.36
C MET A 592 18.11 -1.82 13.17
N ASN A 593 19.39 -2.09 12.93
CA ASN A 593 20.12 -3.22 13.51
C ASN A 593 19.44 -4.58 13.23
N LEU A 594 18.78 -4.71 12.08
CA LEU A 594 18.20 -5.99 11.68
C LEU A 594 19.32 -6.98 11.32
N PRO A 595 19.13 -8.29 11.59
CA PRO A 595 20.06 -9.32 11.12
C PRO A 595 20.36 -9.19 9.62
N GLN A 596 21.63 -9.32 9.24
CA GLN A 596 22.08 -9.12 7.84
C GLN A 596 21.27 -9.90 6.81
N LYS A 597 20.79 -11.10 7.19
CA LYS A 597 19.94 -11.96 6.36
C LYS A 597 18.71 -11.24 5.77
N PHE A 598 18.24 -10.15 6.35
CA PHE A 598 17.02 -9.46 5.89
C PHE A 598 17.25 -8.39 4.82
N TRP A 599 18.41 -7.75 4.83
CA TRP A 599 18.65 -6.53 4.03
C TRP A 599 19.86 -6.61 3.12
N LYS A 600 20.82 -7.51 3.39
CA LYS A 600 21.98 -7.69 2.53
C LYS A 600 21.50 -8.25 1.19
N ILE A 601 21.81 -7.55 0.11
CA ILE A 601 21.42 -7.96 -1.24
C ILE A 601 22.31 -9.11 -1.71
N GLU A 602 21.70 -10.17 -2.23
CA GLU A 602 22.41 -11.33 -2.76
C GLU A 602 22.75 -11.16 -4.25
N LYS A 603 23.70 -11.94 -4.76
CA LYS A 603 24.04 -11.94 -6.20
C LYS A 603 22.84 -12.29 -7.08
N GLU A 604 22.03 -13.23 -6.61
CA GLU A 604 20.73 -13.59 -7.19
C GLU A 604 19.68 -13.34 -6.11
N ASP A 605 18.89 -12.28 -6.29
CA ASP A 605 17.93 -11.82 -5.29
C ASP A 605 16.60 -11.45 -5.96
N TYR A 606 15.60 -12.29 -5.71
CA TYR A 606 14.22 -12.12 -6.16
C TYR A 606 13.34 -11.49 -5.08
N ARG A 607 13.89 -11.08 -3.93
CA ARG A 607 13.08 -10.44 -2.90
C ARG A 607 12.55 -9.10 -3.40
N GLU A 608 11.34 -8.80 -2.96
CA GLU A 608 10.68 -7.52 -3.15
C GLU A 608 10.39 -6.95 -1.77
N TRP A 609 10.83 -5.72 -1.51
CA TRP A 609 10.77 -5.14 -0.17
C TRP A 609 9.58 -4.22 0.04
N PHE A 610 9.02 -3.60 -1.00
CA PHE A 610 8.04 -2.52 -0.84
C PHE A 610 6.61 -2.91 -1.22
N TYR A 611 5.73 -2.91 -0.21
CA TYR A 611 4.30 -3.16 -0.35
C TYR A 611 3.48 -1.94 0.10
N GLY A 612 2.21 -1.90 -0.30
CA GLY A 612 1.28 -0.85 0.10
C GLY A 612 1.00 -0.79 1.56
N THR A 613 0.77 -1.97 2.13
CA THR A 613 0.34 -2.08 3.53
C THR A 613 1.04 -3.25 4.20
N ALA A 614 1.15 -3.19 5.52
CA ALA A 614 1.57 -4.34 6.31
C ALA A 614 0.68 -5.59 6.07
N SER A 615 -0.61 -5.37 5.77
CA SER A 615 -1.57 -6.44 5.46
C SER A 615 -1.15 -7.26 4.24
N GLU A 616 -0.64 -6.61 3.20
CA GLU A 616 -0.13 -7.28 2.00
C GLU A 616 1.16 -8.05 2.31
N GLY A 617 2.08 -7.46 3.08
CA GLY A 617 3.30 -8.13 3.51
C GLY A 617 3.02 -9.36 4.40
N THR A 618 2.02 -9.27 5.27
CA THR A 618 1.58 -10.40 6.11
C THR A 618 0.97 -11.50 5.25
N PHE A 619 0.05 -11.16 4.34
CA PHE A 619 -0.54 -12.12 3.41
C PHE A 619 0.53 -12.82 2.57
N LYS A 620 1.49 -12.04 2.03
CA LYS A 620 2.65 -12.58 1.32
C LYS A 620 3.43 -13.57 2.17
N SER A 621 3.71 -13.23 3.42
CA SER A 621 4.38 -14.10 4.37
C SER A 621 3.68 -15.45 4.53
N VAL A 622 2.35 -15.41 4.74
CA VAL A 622 1.53 -16.62 4.88
C VAL A 622 1.58 -17.49 3.63
N LEU A 623 1.49 -16.89 2.43
CA LEU A 623 1.61 -17.64 1.18
C LEU A 623 2.96 -18.33 1.03
N VAL A 624 4.06 -17.64 1.38
CA VAL A 624 5.42 -18.22 1.30
C VAL A 624 5.58 -19.36 2.30
N GLY A 625 5.17 -19.16 3.55
CA GLY A 625 5.22 -20.22 4.56
C GLY A 625 4.38 -21.44 4.15
N ARG A 626 3.21 -21.22 3.53
CA ARG A 626 2.35 -22.28 3.02
C ARG A 626 3.01 -23.02 1.86
N GLU A 627 3.53 -22.32 0.86
CA GLU A 627 4.16 -22.96 -0.31
C GLU A 627 5.35 -23.84 0.08
N ILE A 628 6.14 -23.44 1.08
CA ILE A 628 7.24 -24.27 1.59
C ILE A 628 6.72 -25.60 2.15
N VAL A 629 5.56 -25.61 2.83
CA VAL A 629 4.94 -26.85 3.31
C VAL A 629 4.45 -27.70 2.14
N ILE A 630 3.89 -27.07 1.10
CA ILE A 630 3.45 -27.78 -0.12
C ILE A 630 4.65 -28.38 -0.87
N GLU A 631 5.77 -27.68 -0.98
CA GLU A 631 7.01 -28.20 -1.55
C GLU A 631 7.54 -29.41 -0.75
N LYS A 632 7.52 -29.33 0.58
CA LYS A 632 7.86 -30.45 1.45
C LYS A 632 6.97 -31.66 1.20
N PHE A 633 5.65 -31.44 1.12
CA PHE A 633 4.70 -32.51 0.82
C PHE A 633 4.97 -33.17 -0.53
N ARG A 634 5.13 -32.38 -1.60
CA ARG A 634 5.43 -32.91 -2.94
C ARG A 634 6.71 -33.72 -2.95
N ARG A 635 7.77 -33.21 -2.29
CA ARG A 635 9.04 -33.93 -2.13
C ARG A 635 8.82 -35.28 -1.45
N LEU A 636 8.14 -35.30 -0.30
CA LEU A 636 7.87 -36.52 0.46
C LEU A 636 7.04 -37.52 -0.34
N HIS A 637 6.06 -37.06 -1.10
CA HIS A 637 5.23 -37.93 -1.93
C HIS A 637 6.07 -38.68 -2.98
N PHE A 638 6.98 -37.98 -3.68
CA PHE A 638 7.86 -38.62 -4.65
C PHE A 638 8.89 -39.55 -4.00
N LEU A 639 9.47 -39.16 -2.86
CA LEU A 639 10.40 -40.03 -2.14
C LEU A 639 9.71 -41.31 -1.64
N MET A 640 8.49 -41.19 -1.11
CA MET A 640 7.71 -42.34 -0.66
C MET A 640 7.33 -43.26 -1.83
N ALA A 641 6.91 -42.69 -2.97
CA ALA A 641 6.57 -43.46 -4.17
C ALA A 641 7.77 -44.24 -4.76
N ASN A 642 9.00 -43.82 -4.45
CA ASN A 642 10.23 -44.47 -4.89
C ASN A 642 10.92 -45.31 -3.79
N ASP A 643 10.30 -45.48 -2.61
CA ASP A 643 10.90 -46.12 -1.44
C ASP A 643 12.24 -45.48 -0.98
N GLU A 644 12.40 -44.17 -1.20
CA GLU A 644 13.63 -43.39 -0.91
C GLU A 644 13.61 -42.73 0.49
N ILE A 645 12.60 -42.99 1.32
CA ILE A 645 12.58 -42.52 2.72
C ILE A 645 13.33 -43.53 3.58
N GLU A 646 14.64 -43.33 3.75
CA GLU A 646 15.51 -44.22 4.52
C GLU A 646 15.21 -44.19 6.04
N ASN A 647 14.95 -43.00 6.60
CA ASN A 647 14.76 -42.81 8.04
C ASN A 647 13.72 -41.72 8.36
N ILE A 648 12.55 -42.13 8.86
CA ILE A 648 11.46 -41.21 9.27
C ILE A 648 11.88 -40.30 10.43
N ASP A 649 12.80 -40.73 11.29
CA ASP A 649 13.22 -39.95 12.45
C ASP A 649 14.00 -38.68 12.07
N GLU A 650 14.62 -38.67 10.89
CA GLU A 650 15.35 -37.52 10.33
C GLU A 650 14.43 -36.44 9.74
N LEU A 651 13.16 -36.77 9.51
CA LEU A 651 12.17 -35.79 9.07
C LEU A 651 11.91 -34.77 10.17
N ASP A 652 11.73 -33.51 9.77
CA ASP A 652 11.32 -32.49 10.74
C ASP A 652 9.86 -32.67 11.17
N ASN A 653 9.45 -31.91 12.20
CA ASN A 653 8.14 -32.09 12.80
C ASN A 653 6.97 -31.70 11.88
N VAL A 654 7.18 -30.80 10.91
CA VAL A 654 6.15 -30.49 9.88
C VAL A 654 6.06 -31.66 8.91
N GLU A 655 7.19 -32.18 8.45
CA GLU A 655 7.27 -33.32 7.53
C GLU A 655 6.63 -34.59 8.12
N LYS A 656 6.90 -34.88 9.39
CA LYS A 656 6.24 -35.97 10.12
C LYS A 656 4.71 -35.83 10.16
N CYS A 657 4.19 -34.61 10.27
CA CYS A 657 2.76 -34.34 10.24
C CYS A 657 2.15 -34.48 8.83
N LEU A 658 2.96 -34.45 7.76
CA LEU A 658 2.50 -34.59 6.37
C LEU A 658 2.34 -36.05 5.93
N LEU A 659 3.09 -36.98 6.53
CA LEU A 659 3.10 -38.41 6.15
C LEU A 659 1.69 -39.04 6.03
N PRO A 660 0.74 -38.82 6.96
CA PRO A 660 -0.58 -39.45 6.87
C PRO A 660 -1.44 -39.01 5.67
N TYR A 661 -1.00 -37.98 4.94
CA TYR A 661 -1.76 -37.35 3.86
C TYR A 661 -1.19 -37.62 2.47
N LEU A 662 -0.05 -38.32 2.36
CA LEU A 662 0.65 -38.50 1.09
C LEU A 662 -0.22 -39.23 0.05
N ASP A 663 -0.93 -40.28 0.46
CA ASP A 663 -1.80 -41.09 -0.43
C ASP A 663 -3.10 -40.39 -0.85
N GLN A 664 -3.41 -39.23 -0.27
CA GLN A 664 -4.64 -38.49 -0.57
C GLN A 664 -4.47 -37.51 -1.74
N TRP A 665 -3.25 -37.36 -2.27
CA TRP A 665 -2.99 -36.37 -3.31
C TRP A 665 -3.42 -36.85 -4.70
N ASP A 666 -4.55 -36.30 -5.17
CA ASP A 666 -4.92 -36.38 -6.58
C ASP A 666 -4.10 -35.36 -7.39
N ILE A 667 -2.96 -35.81 -7.91
CA ILE A 667 -2.04 -34.96 -8.70
C ILE A 667 -2.68 -34.40 -9.98
N HIS A 668 -3.67 -35.09 -10.55
CA HIS A 668 -4.28 -34.71 -11.82
C HIS A 668 -5.34 -33.63 -11.63
N ASN A 669 -6.17 -33.75 -10.57
CA ASN A 669 -7.26 -32.82 -10.32
C ASN A 669 -6.94 -31.76 -9.25
N ASP A 670 -5.89 -31.95 -8.46
CA ASP A 670 -5.41 -30.98 -7.47
C ASP A 670 -3.88 -30.81 -7.53
N PRO A 671 -3.33 -30.31 -8.64
CA PRO A 671 -1.88 -30.15 -8.81
C PRO A 671 -1.24 -29.17 -7.81
N PHE A 672 -2.06 -28.36 -7.12
CA PHE A 672 -1.61 -27.38 -6.13
C PHE A 672 -1.72 -27.87 -4.68
N CYS A 673 -2.12 -29.13 -4.47
CA CYS A 673 -2.32 -29.71 -3.14
C CYS A 673 -3.28 -28.88 -2.27
N CYS A 674 -4.31 -28.28 -2.86
CA CYS A 674 -5.33 -27.48 -2.16
C CYS A 674 -6.02 -28.28 -1.06
N PHE A 675 -6.12 -29.60 -1.18
CA PHE A 675 -6.70 -30.47 -0.16
C PHE A 675 -5.95 -30.36 1.18
N LEU A 676 -4.63 -30.14 1.15
CA LEU A 676 -3.82 -30.01 2.36
C LEU A 676 -4.19 -28.79 3.20
N TYR A 677 -4.80 -27.77 2.58
CA TYR A 677 -5.19 -26.55 3.28
C TYR A 677 -6.24 -26.87 4.36
N ASN A 678 -6.85 -28.07 4.33
CA ASN A 678 -7.71 -28.64 5.37
C ASN A 678 -7.01 -28.96 6.68
N TYR A 679 -5.70 -29.13 6.66
CA TYR A 679 -4.93 -29.58 7.82
C TYR A 679 -3.98 -28.50 8.31
N LEU A 680 -3.65 -27.51 7.49
CA LEU A 680 -2.75 -26.43 7.87
C LEU A 680 -3.35 -25.52 8.95
N ILE A 681 -2.60 -25.31 10.04
CA ILE A 681 -2.94 -24.38 11.11
C ILE A 681 -1.77 -23.45 11.46
N ALA A 682 -2.09 -22.18 11.64
CA ALA A 682 -1.19 -21.11 12.00
C ALA A 682 -1.57 -20.47 13.34
N TYR A 683 -0.60 -19.84 13.99
CA TYR A 683 -0.72 -19.34 15.36
C TYR A 683 -0.45 -17.84 15.46
N THR A 684 -1.18 -17.14 16.32
CA THR A 684 -0.92 -15.73 16.66
C THR A 684 -1.56 -15.34 18.00
N SER A 685 -1.28 -14.15 18.54
CA SER A 685 -1.91 -13.66 19.77
C SER A 685 -3.30 -13.05 19.51
N SER A 686 -4.12 -12.96 20.57
CA SER A 686 -5.45 -12.35 20.53
C SER A 686 -5.41 -10.86 20.17
N GLN A 687 -4.26 -10.20 20.40
CA GLN A 687 -4.00 -8.81 20.06
C GLN A 687 -3.38 -8.58 18.67
N ALA A 688 -3.19 -9.63 17.88
CA ALA A 688 -2.77 -9.49 16.49
C ALA A 688 -3.72 -8.55 15.72
N HIS A 689 -3.15 -7.74 14.83
CA HIS A 689 -3.97 -6.82 14.04
C HIS A 689 -4.96 -7.61 13.17
N SER A 690 -6.17 -7.09 12.95
CA SER A 690 -7.18 -7.73 12.08
C SER A 690 -6.72 -8.04 10.66
N SER A 691 -5.62 -7.43 10.19
CA SER A 691 -5.00 -7.81 8.91
C SER A 691 -4.29 -9.15 8.93
N VAL A 692 -3.85 -9.63 10.09
CA VAL A 692 -3.29 -10.96 10.25
C VAL A 692 -4.39 -11.99 9.96
N GLU A 693 -5.55 -11.84 10.61
CA GLU A 693 -6.73 -12.67 10.33
C GLU A 693 -7.15 -12.62 8.86
N LYS A 694 -7.21 -11.41 8.27
CA LYS A 694 -7.52 -11.25 6.85
C LYS A 694 -6.49 -11.95 5.97
N GLY A 695 -5.19 -11.84 6.29
CA GLY A 695 -4.12 -12.49 5.54
C GLY A 695 -4.28 -14.01 5.53
N TYR A 696 -4.57 -14.61 6.69
CA TYR A 696 -4.84 -16.05 6.79
C TYR A 696 -6.12 -16.49 6.09
N LEU A 697 -7.19 -15.68 6.18
CA LEU A 697 -8.44 -15.92 5.46
C LEU A 697 -8.21 -15.93 3.94
N LEU A 698 -7.53 -14.91 3.40
CA LEU A 698 -7.19 -14.83 1.99
C LEU A 698 -6.26 -15.97 1.54
N ALA A 699 -5.42 -16.47 2.45
CA ALA A 699 -4.54 -17.61 2.21
C ALA A 699 -5.18 -18.97 2.49
N ASN A 700 -6.44 -19.02 2.93
CA ASN A 700 -7.16 -20.26 3.28
C ASN A 700 -6.44 -21.14 4.32
N VAL A 701 -5.86 -20.51 5.34
CA VAL A 701 -5.08 -21.18 6.38
C VAL A 701 -5.79 -21.00 7.72
N ARG A 702 -6.09 -22.09 8.45
CA ARG A 702 -6.71 -22.00 9.78
C ARG A 702 -5.82 -21.24 10.74
N ILE A 703 -6.44 -20.53 11.67
CA ILE A 703 -5.70 -19.85 12.75
C ILE A 703 -6.18 -20.26 14.14
N ARG A 704 -5.26 -20.19 15.09
CA ARG A 704 -5.48 -20.19 16.52
C ARG A 704 -4.98 -18.86 17.10
N LYS A 705 -5.84 -18.17 17.83
CA LYS A 705 -5.55 -16.92 18.54
C LYS A 705 -5.40 -17.20 20.03
N PHE A 706 -4.18 -17.08 20.52
CA PHE A 706 -3.84 -17.30 21.92
C PHE A 706 -4.25 -16.13 22.82
N PRO A 707 -4.68 -16.38 24.07
CA PRO A 707 -4.89 -15.30 25.02
C PRO A 707 -3.57 -14.57 25.32
N VAL A 708 -3.69 -13.29 25.66
CA VAL A 708 -2.55 -12.50 26.15
C VAL A 708 -2.68 -12.30 27.67
N VAL A 709 -1.55 -12.10 28.32
CA VAL A 709 -1.47 -11.77 29.75
C VAL A 709 -0.70 -10.48 29.94
N PHE A 710 -1.05 -9.75 31.00
CA PHE A 710 -0.27 -8.57 31.39
C PHE A 710 1.07 -9.04 31.98
N ASP A 711 2.16 -8.54 31.44
CA ASP A 711 3.52 -8.81 31.91
C ASP A 711 4.06 -7.58 32.67
N PRO A 712 4.20 -7.67 34.00
CA PRO A 712 4.71 -6.57 34.82
C PRO A 712 6.12 -6.10 34.44
N ARG A 713 6.95 -6.96 33.83
CA ARG A 713 8.32 -6.60 33.40
C ARG A 713 8.31 -5.48 32.37
N ILE A 714 7.29 -5.48 31.51
CA ILE A 714 7.11 -4.50 30.43
C ILE A 714 5.97 -3.51 30.74
N GLY A 715 5.10 -3.84 31.69
CA GLY A 715 3.90 -3.06 32.01
C GLY A 715 2.87 -3.09 30.88
N ASN A 716 2.82 -4.17 30.10
CA ASN A 716 1.97 -4.30 28.92
C ASN A 716 1.64 -5.78 28.65
N PHE A 717 0.82 -6.05 27.65
CA PHE A 717 0.38 -7.41 27.30
C PHE A 717 1.37 -8.14 26.39
N THR A 718 1.49 -9.44 26.61
CA THR A 718 2.26 -10.38 25.78
C THR A 718 1.56 -11.73 25.75
N LEU A 719 1.94 -12.59 24.82
CA LEU A 719 1.48 -13.97 24.73
C LEU A 719 1.59 -14.71 26.08
N LYS A 720 0.63 -15.56 26.41
CA LYS A 720 0.71 -16.44 27.59
C LYS A 720 1.82 -17.49 27.39
N LYS A 721 2.74 -17.63 28.34
CA LYS A 721 3.79 -18.67 28.28
C LYS A 721 3.20 -20.08 28.26
N GLY A 722 3.81 -21.00 27.51
CA GLY A 722 3.39 -22.40 27.39
C GLY A 722 2.23 -22.66 26.41
N CYS A 723 1.54 -21.62 25.93
CA CYS A 723 0.33 -21.81 25.11
C CYS A 723 0.63 -22.42 23.73
N ILE A 724 1.84 -22.20 23.19
CA ILE A 724 2.25 -22.74 21.90
C ILE A 724 2.48 -24.24 22.03
N GLU A 725 3.22 -24.67 23.06
CA GLU A 725 3.50 -26.07 23.37
C GLU A 725 2.21 -26.88 23.55
N GLU A 726 1.27 -26.37 24.34
CA GLU A 726 -0.03 -27.01 24.56
C GLU A 726 -0.84 -27.12 23.27
N ALA A 727 -0.83 -26.07 22.44
CA ALA A 727 -1.52 -26.09 21.14
C ALA A 727 -0.90 -27.08 20.17
N LEU A 728 0.43 -27.21 20.12
CA LEU A 728 1.10 -28.19 19.27
C LEU A 728 0.65 -29.61 19.59
N ILE A 729 0.51 -29.96 20.87
CA ILE A 729 0.04 -31.28 21.31
C ILE A 729 -1.40 -31.52 20.84
N ILE A 730 -2.29 -30.56 21.08
CA ILE A 730 -3.71 -30.68 20.75
C ILE A 730 -3.93 -30.72 19.24
N ASP A 731 -3.31 -29.82 18.50
CA ASP A 731 -3.52 -29.67 17.07
C ASP A 731 -3.00 -30.89 16.32
N ARG A 732 -1.85 -31.45 16.71
CA ARG A 732 -1.35 -32.73 16.16
C ARG A 732 -2.28 -33.89 16.45
N LYS A 733 -2.81 -33.97 17.68
CA LYS A 733 -3.79 -35.00 18.05
C LYS A 733 -5.08 -34.91 17.22
N ASN A 734 -5.43 -33.70 16.78
CA ASN A 734 -6.55 -33.45 15.88
C ASN A 734 -6.18 -33.60 14.39
N GLY A 735 -4.97 -34.08 14.07
CA GLY A 735 -4.49 -34.26 12.69
C GLY A 735 -4.10 -32.98 11.97
N LEU A 736 -4.07 -31.84 12.66
CA LEU A 736 -3.63 -30.58 12.06
C LEU A 736 -2.10 -30.52 11.96
N ILE A 737 -1.63 -29.65 11.08
CA ILE A 737 -0.22 -29.45 10.72
C ILE A 737 0.16 -28.03 11.15
N PRO A 738 0.72 -27.85 12.36
CA PRO A 738 1.24 -26.57 12.80
C PRO A 738 2.46 -26.19 11.98
N PHE A 739 2.40 -25.06 11.26
CA PHE A 739 3.47 -24.68 10.34
C PHE A 739 3.86 -23.20 10.39
N PHE A 740 3.09 -22.35 11.09
CA PHE A 740 3.29 -20.90 11.02
C PHE A 740 2.97 -20.20 12.34
N LEU A 741 3.81 -19.26 12.75
CA LEU A 741 3.62 -18.38 13.91
C LEU A 741 3.78 -16.91 13.51
N THR A 742 2.75 -16.08 13.75
CA THR A 742 2.82 -14.63 13.65
C THR A 742 2.95 -14.00 15.03
N LEU A 743 4.02 -13.22 15.24
CA LEU A 743 4.31 -12.49 16.47
C LEU A 743 4.13 -10.98 16.26
N PRO A 744 3.06 -10.39 16.80
CA PRO A 744 2.92 -8.94 16.93
C PRO A 744 4.04 -8.31 17.79
N VAL A 745 4.86 -7.45 17.18
CA VAL A 745 5.84 -6.62 17.88
C VAL A 745 5.32 -5.18 17.85
N GLY A 746 4.54 -4.81 18.86
CA GLY A 746 3.78 -3.57 18.89
C GLY A 746 2.34 -3.76 18.40
N SER A 747 1.55 -4.49 19.19
CA SER A 747 0.14 -4.79 18.91
C SER A 747 -0.71 -3.52 18.75
N THR A 748 -1.82 -3.61 18.01
CA THR A 748 -2.62 -2.41 17.72
C THR A 748 -3.37 -1.90 18.94
N SER A 749 -3.83 -2.78 19.82
CA SER A 749 -4.62 -2.40 20.99
C SER A 749 -3.79 -1.58 21.98
N THR A 750 -2.69 -2.13 22.48
CA THR A 750 -1.92 -1.54 23.59
C THR A 750 -0.45 -1.30 23.28
N CYS A 751 0.00 -1.54 22.03
CA CYS A 751 1.42 -1.63 21.68
C CYS A 751 2.13 -2.75 22.49
N GLY A 752 1.42 -3.82 22.82
CA GLY A 752 1.96 -5.01 23.46
C GLY A 752 2.97 -5.73 22.57
N ILE A 753 3.83 -6.55 23.16
CA ILE A 753 4.98 -7.13 22.46
C ILE A 753 5.02 -8.64 22.71
N ASP A 754 4.90 -9.41 21.65
CA ASP A 754 5.20 -10.83 21.64
C ASP A 754 6.67 -11.01 21.26
N TYR A 755 7.55 -11.10 22.28
CA TYR A 755 9.01 -11.09 22.09
C TYR A 755 9.49 -12.27 21.24
N PRO A 756 10.10 -12.03 20.07
CA PRO A 756 10.65 -13.11 19.26
C PRO A 756 11.70 -13.94 20.01
N GLU A 757 12.49 -13.35 20.90
CA GLU A 757 13.46 -14.09 21.72
C GLU A 757 12.81 -15.14 22.63
N GLU A 758 11.58 -14.92 23.10
CA GLU A 758 10.88 -15.86 23.96
C GLU A 758 10.15 -16.95 23.14
N TYR A 759 9.52 -16.60 22.01
CA TYR A 759 8.58 -17.49 21.32
C TYR A 759 9.09 -18.10 20.01
N ALA A 760 9.96 -17.39 19.27
CA ALA A 760 10.43 -17.86 17.97
C ALA A 760 11.34 -19.11 18.03
N PRO A 761 12.22 -19.31 19.05
CA PRO A 761 13.07 -20.50 19.13
C PRO A 761 12.28 -21.81 19.14
N LEU A 762 11.16 -21.87 19.86
CA LEU A 762 10.29 -23.03 19.90
C LEU A 762 9.72 -23.32 18.51
N ALA A 763 9.11 -22.32 17.85
CA ALA A 763 8.58 -22.49 16.50
C ALA A 763 9.66 -22.95 15.52
N LYS A 764 10.91 -22.50 15.69
CA LYS A 764 12.05 -22.96 14.88
C LYS A 764 12.50 -24.36 15.17
N LYS A 765 12.47 -24.81 16.42
CA LYS A 765 12.66 -26.23 16.77
C LYS A 765 11.63 -27.13 16.09
N GLU A 766 10.42 -26.63 15.90
CA GLU A 766 9.32 -27.32 15.21
C GLU A 766 9.36 -27.16 13.67
N ASN A 767 10.38 -26.48 13.13
CA ASN A 767 10.52 -26.12 11.71
C ASN A 767 9.34 -25.31 11.12
N MET A 768 8.66 -24.54 11.97
CA MET A 768 7.60 -23.63 11.55
C MET A 768 8.17 -22.34 10.96
N TRP A 769 7.38 -21.70 10.10
CA TRP A 769 7.61 -20.32 9.67
C TRP A 769 7.30 -19.34 10.80
N VAL A 770 8.15 -18.33 10.98
CA VAL A 770 7.98 -17.26 11.96
C VAL A 770 7.93 -15.91 11.25
N HIS A 771 6.81 -15.21 11.43
CA HIS A 771 6.59 -13.86 10.92
C HIS A 771 6.50 -12.86 12.08
N ALA A 772 7.26 -11.77 12.02
CA ALA A 772 7.12 -10.65 12.94
C ALA A 772 6.29 -9.53 12.31
N ASP A 773 5.10 -9.25 12.86
CA ASP A 773 4.32 -8.07 12.50
C ASP A 773 4.76 -6.90 13.38
N ALA A 774 5.68 -6.09 12.84
CA ALA A 774 6.21 -4.90 13.49
C ALA A 774 5.72 -3.62 12.81
N ALA A 775 4.48 -3.62 12.29
CA ALA A 775 3.97 -2.54 11.45
C ALA A 775 4.13 -1.14 12.08
N TYR A 776 3.84 -0.99 13.37
CA TYR A 776 4.01 0.30 14.05
C TYR A 776 5.39 0.42 14.72
N LEU A 777 5.70 -0.49 15.65
CA LEU A 777 6.88 -0.37 16.52
C LEU A 777 8.20 -0.57 15.77
N GLY A 778 8.19 -1.31 14.66
CA GLY A 778 9.37 -1.49 13.81
C GLY A 778 9.91 -0.19 13.20
N GLY A 779 9.06 0.85 13.09
CA GLY A 779 9.53 2.18 12.70
C GLY A 779 10.53 2.79 13.68
N PHE A 780 10.45 2.44 14.97
CA PHE A 780 11.32 2.96 16.04
C PHE A 780 12.64 2.18 16.19
N PHE A 781 12.88 1.14 15.38
CA PHE A 781 14.11 0.35 15.47
C PHE A 781 15.36 1.14 15.08
N PHE A 782 15.22 2.33 14.48
CA PHE A 782 16.33 3.26 14.30
C PHE A 782 16.93 3.77 15.61
N LEU A 783 16.14 3.77 16.70
CA LEU A 783 16.58 4.28 18.00
C LEU A 783 17.50 3.27 18.71
N PRO A 784 18.74 3.65 19.08
CA PRO A 784 19.63 2.81 19.85
C PRO A 784 19.02 2.28 21.15
N GLU A 785 18.22 3.09 21.84
CA GLU A 785 17.51 2.72 23.06
C GLU A 785 16.42 1.65 22.86
N MET A 786 15.95 1.46 21.63
CA MET A 786 14.92 0.46 21.26
C MET A 786 15.51 -0.84 20.71
N LYS A 787 16.85 -0.96 20.60
CA LYS A 787 17.53 -2.13 20.02
C LYS A 787 17.18 -3.46 20.68
N HIS A 788 16.82 -3.43 21.97
CA HIS A 788 16.42 -4.63 22.71
C HIS A 788 15.20 -5.34 22.09
N LEU A 789 14.35 -4.62 21.34
CA LEU A 789 13.17 -5.17 20.67
C LEU A 789 13.49 -6.05 19.46
N VAL A 790 14.72 -6.00 18.94
CA VAL A 790 15.16 -6.78 17.77
C VAL A 790 15.76 -8.13 18.17
N LYS A 791 15.90 -8.41 19.47
CA LYS A 791 16.39 -9.71 19.94
C LYS A 791 15.46 -10.85 19.53
N GLY A 792 16.05 -11.98 19.12
CA GLY A 792 15.32 -13.13 18.60
C GLY A 792 14.95 -13.06 17.12
N PHE A 793 15.22 -11.94 16.44
CA PHE A 793 14.96 -11.82 14.99
C PHE A 793 15.86 -12.74 14.14
N GLU A 794 16.93 -13.29 14.71
CA GLU A 794 17.72 -14.38 14.12
C GLU A 794 16.88 -15.65 13.88
N TYR A 795 15.80 -15.86 14.63
CA TYR A 795 14.85 -16.95 14.45
C TYR A 795 13.67 -16.59 13.53
N VAL A 796 13.49 -15.32 13.16
CA VAL A 796 12.36 -14.87 12.33
C VAL A 796 12.66 -15.11 10.84
N ASP A 797 11.69 -15.56 10.03
CA ASP A 797 11.85 -15.71 8.58
C ASP A 797 11.49 -14.43 7.81
N SER A 798 10.52 -13.69 8.33
CA SER A 798 10.01 -12.49 7.67
C SER A 798 9.49 -11.44 8.64
N ILE A 799 9.61 -10.17 8.26
CA ILE A 799 9.21 -9.03 9.08
C ILE A 799 8.40 -8.08 8.21
N VAL A 800 7.37 -7.46 8.77
CA VAL A 800 6.72 -6.32 8.14
C VAL A 800 6.80 -5.06 9.01
N ILE A 801 7.17 -3.93 8.40
CA ILE A 801 7.35 -2.64 9.08
C ILE A 801 6.70 -1.54 8.24
N ASN A 802 5.87 -0.68 8.83
CA ASN A 802 5.38 0.51 8.15
C ASN A 802 6.20 1.73 8.56
N LEU A 803 7.14 2.13 7.70
CA LEU A 803 7.82 3.42 7.88
C LEU A 803 6.84 4.60 7.82
N HIS A 804 5.70 4.41 7.16
CA HIS A 804 4.64 5.39 7.13
C HIS A 804 3.81 5.51 8.43
N LYS A 805 4.13 4.69 9.45
CA LYS A 805 3.60 4.81 10.80
C LYS A 805 4.68 5.35 11.73
N GLY A 806 5.40 4.47 12.42
CA GLY A 806 6.43 4.84 13.40
C GLY A 806 7.72 5.38 12.77
N GLY A 807 7.90 5.31 11.45
CA GLY A 807 9.13 5.74 10.77
C GLY A 807 9.16 7.19 10.31
N CYS A 808 8.12 7.99 10.58
CA CYS A 808 8.01 9.40 10.17
C CYS A 808 8.10 9.64 8.64
N ILE A 809 7.76 8.64 7.82
CA ILE A 809 7.69 8.74 6.35
C ILE A 809 6.22 8.81 5.91
N ASN A 810 5.92 9.28 4.70
CA ASN A 810 4.55 9.33 4.21
C ASN A 810 4.01 8.00 3.65
N ASN A 811 2.70 7.80 3.76
CA ASN A 811 1.97 6.66 3.22
C ASN A 811 1.91 6.67 1.68
N ASP A 812 2.13 5.56 0.98
CA ASP A 812 2.44 4.22 1.47
C ASP A 812 3.94 3.95 1.49
N SER A 813 4.41 3.33 2.58
CA SER A 813 5.80 2.91 2.76
C SER A 813 5.84 1.73 3.72
N SER A 814 5.41 0.56 3.26
CA SER A 814 5.46 -0.70 4.01
C SER A 814 6.62 -1.53 3.49
N MET A 815 7.47 -1.98 4.39
CA MET A 815 8.64 -2.81 4.09
C MET A 815 8.37 -4.23 4.55
N TYR A 816 8.50 -5.19 3.64
CA TYR A 816 8.50 -6.62 3.90
C TYR A 816 9.93 -7.13 3.76
N PHE A 817 10.52 -7.52 4.88
CA PHE A 817 11.85 -8.13 4.89
C PHE A 817 11.70 -9.64 4.92
N LEU A 818 12.38 -10.32 3.99
CA LEU A 818 12.43 -11.76 3.93
C LEU A 818 13.87 -12.23 4.11
N SER A 819 14.07 -13.31 4.86
CA SER A 819 15.39 -13.94 5.02
C SER A 819 16.01 -14.29 3.66
N ASN A 820 17.30 -13.99 3.52
CA ASN A 820 18.09 -14.28 2.32
C ASN A 820 18.18 -15.77 1.99
N ARG A 821 17.85 -16.67 2.93
CA ARG A 821 17.65 -18.10 2.66
C ARG A 821 16.71 -18.32 1.48
N TYR A 822 15.72 -17.44 1.31
CA TYR A 822 14.72 -17.52 0.25
C TYR A 822 15.02 -16.60 -0.93
N ALA A 823 16.10 -15.81 -0.92
CA ALA A 823 16.37 -14.78 -1.92
C ALA A 823 16.43 -15.31 -3.36
N ARG A 824 16.90 -16.54 -3.56
CA ARG A 824 17.00 -17.17 -4.89
C ARG A 824 15.69 -17.81 -5.38
N SER A 825 14.66 -17.86 -4.55
CA SER A 825 13.38 -18.46 -4.93
C SER A 825 12.60 -17.54 -5.87
N LYS A 826 12.52 -17.94 -7.14
CA LYS A 826 11.68 -17.26 -8.15
C LYS A 826 10.18 -17.29 -7.78
N LEU A 827 9.78 -18.26 -6.95
CA LEU A 827 8.40 -18.39 -6.46
C LEU A 827 7.99 -17.20 -5.59
N LEU A 828 8.94 -16.46 -5.00
CA LEU A 828 8.61 -15.26 -4.25
C LEU A 828 7.86 -14.23 -5.11
N ASN A 829 8.24 -14.05 -6.37
CA ASN A 829 7.54 -13.13 -7.27
C ASN A 829 6.24 -13.72 -7.84
N SER A 830 6.02 -15.03 -7.63
CA SER A 830 4.79 -15.72 -8.03
C SER A 830 3.74 -15.83 -6.92
N LEU A 831 4.03 -15.49 -5.66
CA LEU A 831 3.06 -15.67 -4.57
C LEU A 831 2.29 -14.37 -4.26
N GLY A 832 1.14 -14.12 -4.91
CA GLY A 832 0.23 -13.03 -4.53
C GLY A 832 0.65 -11.60 -4.93
N THR A 833 0.37 -10.63 -4.04
CA THR A 833 0.42 -9.16 -4.26
C THR A 833 1.71 -8.70 -4.92
N PHE A 834 1.62 -7.76 -5.85
CA PHE A 834 2.77 -7.18 -6.54
C PHE A 834 3.29 -5.94 -5.80
N PRO A 835 4.59 -5.63 -5.87
CA PRO A 835 5.13 -4.37 -5.36
C PRO A 835 4.46 -3.20 -6.06
N ARG A 836 4.69 -1.98 -5.59
CA ARG A 836 4.12 -0.76 -6.20
C ARG A 836 5.23 0.13 -6.80
N MET A 837 4.91 1.34 -7.22
CA MET A 837 5.90 2.34 -7.69
C MET A 837 7.10 2.40 -6.73
N ASN A 838 8.30 2.70 -7.21
CA ASN A 838 9.53 2.58 -6.42
C ASN A 838 9.55 3.56 -5.22
N ARG A 839 9.02 3.11 -4.08
CA ARG A 839 8.91 3.87 -2.82
C ARG A 839 10.25 4.17 -2.18
N ALA A 840 11.31 3.48 -2.59
CA ALA A 840 12.64 3.80 -2.08
C ALA A 840 13.04 5.22 -2.44
N ILE A 841 12.56 5.78 -3.56
CA ILE A 841 12.86 7.15 -3.98
C ILE A 841 12.48 8.15 -2.89
N LYS A 842 11.25 8.10 -2.35
CA LYS A 842 10.86 9.03 -1.28
C LYS A 842 11.66 8.83 0.01
N ILE A 843 12.00 7.59 0.34
CA ILE A 843 12.80 7.29 1.53
C ILE A 843 14.21 7.87 1.33
N TRP A 844 14.78 7.68 0.15
CA TRP A 844 16.08 8.24 -0.23
C TRP A 844 16.08 9.76 -0.14
N PHE A 845 15.04 10.44 -0.65
CA PHE A 845 14.87 11.89 -0.51
C PHE A 845 14.89 12.33 0.96
N VAL A 846 14.13 11.65 1.82
CA VAL A 846 14.08 11.94 3.26
C VAL A 846 15.46 11.74 3.89
N LEU A 847 16.13 10.60 3.60
CA LEU A 847 17.46 10.29 4.11
C LEU A 847 18.52 11.31 3.66
N LYS A 848 18.46 11.80 2.41
CA LYS A 848 19.42 12.80 1.90
C LYS A 848 19.11 14.23 2.37
N SER A 849 17.83 14.54 2.61
CA SER A 849 17.42 15.90 3.02
C SER A 849 17.53 16.13 4.52
N PHE A 850 17.14 15.14 5.34
CA PHE A 850 17.10 15.26 6.80
C PHE A 850 18.21 14.48 7.51
N GLY A 851 18.71 13.41 6.90
CA GLY A 851 19.55 12.45 7.62
C GLY A 851 18.76 11.60 8.60
N MET A 852 19.39 10.52 9.08
CA MET A 852 18.75 9.59 10.01
C MET A 852 18.58 10.18 11.42
N ASP A 853 19.53 11.03 11.85
CA ASP A 853 19.50 11.63 13.19
C ASP A 853 18.24 12.47 13.42
N SER A 854 17.82 13.27 12.43
CA SER A 854 16.59 14.06 12.53
C SER A 854 15.32 13.18 12.56
N ILE A 855 15.30 12.05 11.87
CA ILE A 855 14.18 11.08 11.97
C ILE A 855 14.11 10.52 13.40
N MET A 856 15.26 10.14 13.96
CA MET A 856 15.36 9.63 15.32
C MET A 856 14.96 10.69 16.37
N GLU A 857 15.31 11.96 16.17
CA GLU A 857 14.87 13.07 17.03
C GLU A 857 13.35 13.26 17.01
N LEU A 858 12.73 13.20 15.82
CA LEU A 858 11.28 13.24 15.67
C LEU A 858 10.59 12.08 16.40
N GLN A 859 11.16 10.88 16.32
CA GLN A 859 10.65 9.70 17.06
C GLN A 859 10.81 9.88 18.58
N ARG A 860 11.93 10.41 19.05
CA ARG A 860 12.14 10.73 20.47
C ARG A 860 11.18 11.80 20.96
N GLN A 861 10.89 12.81 20.15
CA GLN A 861 9.91 13.83 20.49
C GLN A 861 8.52 13.21 20.66
N GLN A 862 8.12 12.34 19.73
CA GLN A 862 6.87 11.58 19.82
C GLN A 862 6.79 10.77 21.12
N ILE A 863 7.87 10.07 21.49
CA ILE A 863 7.95 9.30 22.75
C ILE A 863 7.82 10.21 23.97
N LYS A 864 8.54 11.34 23.99
CA LYS A 864 8.48 12.29 25.11
C LYS A 864 7.07 12.86 25.28
N CYS A 865 6.38 13.21 24.19
CA CYS A 865 4.99 13.66 24.23
C CYS A 865 4.05 12.59 24.79
N ALA A 866 4.18 11.34 24.34
CA ALA A 866 3.37 10.24 24.86
C ALA A 866 3.62 10.01 26.36
N LYS A 867 4.88 10.05 26.80
CA LYS A 867 5.26 9.92 28.21
C LYS A 867 4.74 11.07 29.08
N MET A 868 4.65 12.28 28.52
CA MET A 868 4.02 13.42 29.18
C MET A 868 2.51 13.19 29.34
N PHE A 869 1.81 12.70 28.31
CA PHE A 869 0.40 12.32 28.42
C PHE A 869 0.17 11.24 29.48
N GLU A 870 1.02 10.20 29.53
CA GLU A 870 0.94 9.15 30.55
C GLU A 870 1.02 9.75 31.97
N SER A 871 2.00 10.64 32.21
CA SER A 871 2.15 11.34 33.49
C SER A 871 0.93 12.21 33.84
N LEU A 872 0.42 12.97 32.88
CA LEU A 872 -0.74 13.86 33.07
C LEU A 872 -2.02 13.05 33.36
N ILE A 873 -2.27 11.98 32.60
CA ILE A 873 -3.40 11.08 32.83
C ILE A 873 -3.31 10.46 34.22
N SER A 874 -2.14 9.99 34.62
CA SER A 874 -1.91 9.42 35.95
C SER A 874 -2.11 10.43 37.08
N SER A 875 -1.99 11.73 36.80
CA SER A 875 -2.21 12.81 37.78
C SER A 875 -3.69 13.18 37.96
N LYS A 876 -4.59 12.71 37.09
CA LYS A 876 -6.03 12.99 37.17
C LYS A 876 -6.72 11.85 37.92
N ASP A 877 -7.27 12.13 39.10
CA ASP A 877 -7.83 11.12 40.01
C ASP A 877 -8.89 10.19 39.40
N CYS A 878 -9.68 10.69 38.44
CA CYS A 878 -10.74 9.93 37.78
C CYS A 878 -10.25 9.04 36.62
N LEU A 879 -8.96 9.12 36.25
CA LEU A 879 -8.37 8.35 35.16
C LEU A 879 -7.30 7.38 35.68
N GLU A 880 -7.05 6.34 34.91
CA GLU A 880 -5.94 5.41 35.13
C GLU A 880 -5.31 4.97 33.81
N VAL A 881 -3.98 4.85 33.81
CA VAL A 881 -3.21 4.25 32.71
C VAL A 881 -3.22 2.73 32.90
N VAL A 882 -3.63 1.99 31.87
CA VAL A 882 -3.78 0.52 31.98
C VAL A 882 -2.55 -0.22 31.46
N SER A 883 -1.94 0.27 30.37
CA SER A 883 -0.68 -0.25 29.85
C SER A 883 0.36 0.84 29.82
N LYS A 884 1.57 0.53 30.28
CA LYS A 884 2.74 1.41 30.19
C LYS A 884 2.91 1.92 28.76
N GLN A 885 3.22 3.20 28.68
CA GLN A 885 3.51 3.90 27.43
C GLN A 885 4.67 3.22 26.69
N ILE A 886 4.41 2.79 25.45
CA ILE A 886 5.42 2.28 24.52
C ILE A 886 5.35 3.09 23.23
N ALA A 887 6.51 3.57 22.76
CA ALA A 887 6.65 4.41 21.57
C ALA A 887 5.82 5.69 21.63
N GLY A 888 4.76 5.83 20.83
CA GLY A 888 3.88 7.01 20.83
C GLY A 888 2.45 6.73 21.32
N LEU A 889 2.19 5.57 21.96
CA LEU A 889 0.85 5.16 22.39
C LEU A 889 0.71 5.20 23.92
N VAL A 890 -0.40 5.74 24.39
CA VAL A 890 -0.90 5.66 25.77
C VAL A 890 -2.31 5.06 25.74
N THR A 891 -2.62 4.15 26.67
CA THR A 891 -3.97 3.65 26.87
C THR A 891 -4.45 3.97 28.27
N PHE A 892 -5.71 4.39 28.39
CA PHE A 892 -6.30 4.82 29.64
C PHE A 892 -7.79 4.50 29.72
N ARG A 893 -8.34 4.62 30.92
CA ARG A 893 -9.78 4.50 31.19
C ARG A 893 -10.17 5.33 32.41
N LEU A 894 -11.47 5.45 32.66
CA LEU A 894 -12.03 5.92 33.92
C LEU A 894 -11.75 4.91 35.03
N LYS A 895 -11.14 5.39 36.11
CA LYS A 895 -10.72 4.59 37.25
C LYS A 895 -11.93 4.06 38.01
N GLY A 896 -11.97 2.74 38.22
CA GLY A 896 -13.02 2.06 39.00
C GLY A 896 -14.42 2.11 38.36
N ARG A 897 -14.54 2.48 37.08
CA ARG A 897 -15.80 2.55 36.34
C ARG A 897 -15.95 1.38 35.36
N PRO A 898 -17.18 0.92 35.06
CA PRO A 898 -17.43 -0.14 34.10
C PRO A 898 -17.02 0.24 32.66
N ASN A 899 -16.95 -0.76 31.78
CA ASN A 899 -16.62 -0.55 30.37
C ASN A 899 -17.65 0.35 29.66
N SER A 900 -18.93 0.25 30.01
CA SER A 900 -20.01 1.07 29.45
C SER A 900 -19.78 2.58 29.62
N ASP A 901 -19.22 2.99 30.76
CA ASP A 901 -18.97 4.41 31.04
C ASP A 901 -17.81 4.93 30.18
N ASN A 902 -16.83 4.07 29.92
CA ASN A 902 -15.71 4.40 29.04
C ASN A 902 -16.14 4.50 27.57
N GLU A 903 -17.04 3.62 27.11
CA GLU A 903 -17.66 3.71 25.79
C GLU A 903 -18.42 5.03 25.61
N LYS A 904 -19.24 5.40 26.61
CA LYS A 904 -19.96 6.68 26.61
C LYS A 904 -19.02 7.88 26.64
N LEU A 905 -17.96 7.87 27.46
CA LEU A 905 -16.96 8.93 27.51
C LEU A 905 -16.26 9.08 26.15
N PHE A 906 -15.86 7.97 25.53
CA PHE A 906 -15.28 7.96 24.19
C PHE A 906 -16.21 8.59 23.17
N GLN A 907 -17.49 8.20 23.17
CA GLN A 907 -18.52 8.78 22.29
C GLN A 907 -18.71 10.28 22.55
N TYR A 908 -18.73 10.71 23.82
CA TYR A 908 -18.84 12.11 24.20
C TYR A 908 -17.67 12.93 23.64
N ILE A 909 -16.43 12.46 23.83
CA ILE A 909 -15.23 13.16 23.34
C ILE A 909 -15.27 13.29 21.80
N ASN A 910 -15.56 12.20 21.09
CA ASN A 910 -15.47 12.16 19.63
C ASN A 910 -16.68 12.76 18.89
N HIS A 911 -17.87 12.77 19.49
CA HIS A 911 -19.10 13.17 18.81
C HIS A 911 -19.76 14.42 19.40
N ILE A 912 -19.52 14.73 20.68
CA ILE A 912 -20.13 15.88 21.36
C ILE A 912 -19.10 17.01 21.55
N ASP A 913 -18.00 16.75 22.25
CA ASP A 913 -16.95 17.76 22.52
C ASP A 913 -16.14 18.10 21.26
N ARG A 914 -15.61 17.06 20.58
CA ARG A 914 -14.95 17.10 19.28
C ARG A 914 -13.65 17.92 19.19
N ARG A 915 -13.18 18.52 20.28
CA ARG A 915 -11.86 19.19 20.31
C ARG A 915 -10.69 18.22 20.14
N LEU A 916 -10.91 16.94 20.48
CA LEU A 916 -10.00 15.82 20.26
C LEU A 916 -10.63 14.79 19.32
N HIS A 917 -9.79 13.98 18.69
CA HIS A 917 -10.24 12.76 18.02
C HIS A 917 -9.40 11.56 18.47
N LEU A 918 -10.03 10.60 19.14
CA LEU A 918 -9.40 9.43 19.76
C LEU A 918 -9.90 8.12 19.13
N THR A 919 -9.31 6.99 19.51
CA THR A 919 -9.83 5.64 19.20
C THR A 919 -9.94 4.81 20.47
N GLU A 920 -10.83 3.82 20.49
CA GLU A 920 -11.00 2.86 21.58
C GLU A 920 -10.50 1.46 21.18
N THR A 921 -10.32 0.57 22.15
CA THR A 921 -10.05 -0.86 21.92
C THR A 921 -10.56 -1.71 23.08
N HIS A 922 -10.60 -3.02 22.86
CA HIS A 922 -10.86 -4.01 23.91
C HIS A 922 -9.70 -5.01 23.97
N THR A 923 -9.26 -5.33 25.19
CA THR A 923 -8.29 -6.42 25.42
C THR A 923 -8.69 -7.17 26.68
N GLU A 924 -8.79 -8.51 26.60
CA GLU A 924 -9.12 -9.37 27.76
C GLU A 924 -10.29 -8.84 28.62
N ASN A 925 -11.41 -8.48 27.96
CA ASN A 925 -12.62 -7.87 28.56
C ASN A 925 -12.46 -6.48 29.19
N ILE A 926 -11.37 -5.78 28.91
CA ILE A 926 -11.10 -4.41 29.36
C ILE A 926 -11.30 -3.45 28.19
N HIS A 927 -12.23 -2.49 28.34
CA HIS A 927 -12.35 -1.36 27.43
C HIS A 927 -11.28 -0.30 27.71
N LEU A 928 -10.63 0.20 26.66
CA LEU A 928 -9.54 1.19 26.74
C LEU A 928 -9.72 2.30 25.71
N ILE A 929 -9.46 3.54 26.11
CA ILE A 929 -9.31 4.68 25.21
C ILE A 929 -7.83 4.86 24.88
N ARG A 930 -7.52 5.15 23.61
CA ARG A 930 -6.17 5.21 23.06
C ARG A 930 -5.83 6.63 22.62
N ILE A 931 -4.69 7.13 23.09
CA ILE A 931 -4.03 8.34 22.60
C ILE A 931 -2.75 7.93 21.88
N SER A 932 -2.70 8.13 20.58
CA SER A 932 -1.53 7.91 19.73
C SER A 932 -1.02 9.25 19.23
N ILE A 933 0.21 9.63 19.57
CA ILE A 933 0.83 10.87 19.09
C ILE A 933 1.05 10.76 17.59
N ASN A 934 0.18 11.37 16.77
CA ASN A 934 0.28 11.25 15.31
C ASN A 934 1.35 12.18 14.72
N ASN A 935 1.32 13.46 15.09
CA ASN A 935 2.28 14.42 14.60
C ASN A 935 3.60 14.31 15.40
N PRO A 936 4.71 13.84 14.81
CA PRO A 936 5.99 13.71 15.52
C PRO A 936 6.60 15.07 15.89
N GLN A 937 6.07 16.18 15.36
CA GLN A 937 6.45 17.55 15.71
C GLN A 937 5.55 18.16 16.80
N MET A 938 4.63 17.38 17.39
CA MET A 938 3.79 17.86 18.48
C MET A 938 4.65 18.41 19.62
N THR A 939 4.29 19.59 20.11
CA THR A 939 5.01 20.26 21.20
C THR A 939 4.44 19.89 22.57
N PHE A 940 5.21 20.09 23.65
CA PHE A 940 4.71 19.84 25.01
C PHE A 940 3.53 20.74 25.37
N LYS A 941 3.52 21.99 24.91
CA LYS A 941 2.38 22.89 25.09
C LYS A 941 1.09 22.36 24.44
N GLU A 942 1.22 21.68 23.31
CA GLU A 942 0.08 21.04 22.64
C GLU A 942 -0.39 19.78 23.37
N VAL A 943 0.52 19.07 24.02
CA VAL A 943 0.17 17.97 24.93
C VAL A 943 -0.64 18.48 26.11
N GLU A 944 -0.19 19.57 26.74
CA GLU A 944 -0.92 20.23 27.84
C GLU A 944 -2.31 20.71 27.41
N GLU A 945 -2.40 21.38 26.26
CA GLU A 945 -3.67 21.84 25.68
C GLU A 945 -4.63 20.69 25.41
N ALA A 946 -4.16 19.62 24.76
CA ALA A 946 -4.99 18.45 24.48
C ALA A 946 -5.40 17.72 25.77
N PHE A 947 -4.52 17.63 26.76
CA PHE A 947 -4.86 17.06 28.07
C PHE A 947 -5.88 17.92 28.83
N LEU A 948 -5.79 19.25 28.76
CA LEU A 948 -6.79 20.15 29.33
C LEU A 948 -8.18 19.86 28.74
N TYR A 949 -8.27 19.72 27.41
CA TYR A 949 -9.53 19.35 26.76
C TYR A 949 -10.04 17.99 27.24
N LEU A 950 -9.17 16.98 27.33
CA LEU A 950 -9.53 15.67 27.86
C LEU A 950 -10.07 15.76 29.30
N SER A 951 -9.38 16.48 30.18
CA SER A 951 -9.79 16.67 31.57
C SER A 951 -11.16 17.34 31.65
N GLU A 952 -11.38 18.42 30.91
CA GLU A 952 -12.67 19.12 30.88
C GLU A 952 -13.80 18.23 30.33
N SER A 953 -13.52 17.41 29.29
CA SER A 953 -14.50 16.46 28.78
C SER A 953 -14.88 15.42 29.84
N CYS A 954 -13.89 14.91 30.58
CA CYS A 954 -14.12 13.95 31.66
C CYS A 954 -14.95 14.57 32.80
N ASP A 955 -14.60 15.77 33.24
CA ASP A 955 -15.30 16.47 34.32
C ASP A 955 -16.77 16.74 33.95
N LYS A 956 -17.03 17.22 32.71
CA LYS A 956 -18.39 17.43 32.20
C LYS A 956 -19.19 16.14 32.08
N PHE A 957 -18.56 15.07 31.58
CA PHE A 957 -19.22 13.75 31.46
C PHE A 957 -19.67 13.23 32.83
N LEU A 958 -18.78 13.29 33.83
CA LEU A 958 -19.09 12.82 35.19
C LEU A 958 -20.14 13.69 35.89
N LEU A 959 -20.12 15.01 35.69
CA LEU A 959 -21.15 15.92 36.22
C LEU A 959 -22.54 15.64 35.63
N ASN A 960 -22.63 15.40 34.32
CA ASN A 960 -23.90 15.11 33.67
C ASN A 960 -24.49 13.76 34.11
N GLU A 961 -23.66 12.73 34.32
CA GLU A 961 -24.15 11.46 34.87
C GLU A 961 -24.62 11.61 36.33
N LEU A 962 -23.98 12.46 37.13
CA LEU A 962 -24.45 12.77 38.48
C LEU A 962 -25.83 13.43 38.44
N ASN A 963 -26.05 14.40 37.55
CA ASN A 963 -27.35 15.08 37.42
C ASN A 963 -28.45 14.13 36.91
N ASN A 964 -28.15 13.26 35.95
CA ASN A 964 -29.12 12.27 35.44
C ASN A 964 -29.49 11.18 36.47
N ASN A 965 -28.66 10.97 37.50
CA ASN A 965 -28.96 10.06 38.61
C ASN A 965 -29.70 10.74 39.77
N ILE A 966 -29.87 12.06 39.75
CA ILE A 966 -30.63 12.84 40.75
C ILE A 966 -32.09 13.03 40.30
N ASP A 967 -32.36 12.96 39.00
CA ASP A 967 -33.71 13.06 38.40
C ASP A 967 -34.42 11.70 38.17
N ASN A 968 -33.77 10.57 38.51
CA ASN A 968 -34.37 9.23 38.60
C ASN A 968 -34.43 8.78 40.06
#